data_AF-A4PBP1-F1
#
_entry.id   AF-A4PBP1-F1
#
_cell.length_a   1.000
_cell.length_b   1.000
_cell.length_c   1.000
_cell.angle_alpha   90.00
_cell.angle_beta   90.00
_cell.angle_gamma   90.00
#
_symmetry.space_group_name_H-M   'P 1'
#
loop_
_entity.id
_entity.type
_entity.pdbx_description
1 polymer ?
#
loop_
_entity_poly.entity_id
_entity_poly.type
_entity_poly.pdbx_seq_one_letter_code
_entity_poly.pdbx_strand_id
1 'polypeptide(L)'
;RFLFEGIDILKKQGYLPVTQKIVSEDKVIGNTRNSAVWSYSLVKLCKQEDVKKSLEGEINYNQIVADQELATGEFYGFDLLESAAKSALHARLRAIEKTAIDSQQYLQQLCQRIEEKYILEKAEKWIKFYPFSLRAMQDYLEKKLFKDKYRNWDERNFKEVNNNQAWSMVAYEAHLAIIQVYLQEGLYRIAQKYLEVIKPHIEKGRLDDKLLVSLYYICLFDYHFYTDLEDEERDHQERGSAIRKAEECLNTAEEYLQEYLKEYAIIGEYSQTNAHPFFYYLSRIYSHRAKIYIFFPYIAQLPNPKTHLLIEPLRLLEKARIYAARDGDANYYAYWTVYQIWSYLITAYVGDTKLLKGKFSRQNCLEWAERLIKNALDCYGERGRKSYQQIKNYSGKQKTEFSGLKPDSTIIFYEQYNDIYVQTIPPIIEIGKGSSHLDEFYQKTIEIGKGSRNLDEFYQKIQKTFNESSQSQEEITQPTMPDNPDNKASSFSIEEIFGIQEKIIQLPMSALTYLDSNSDNKVYLFGIHASLLLFGLGLVELCKDNQEEGLEERIRMAMKRFTLGAAIASEGTVDEKRGEKTYLQRIFTEQKPNKDQKMPEDFQIRGLYPHRLTQFTAKGKIFAATCRVILFLYNYEKYSSYWPEVAYLLNDLHDAQTIIRSNNPDYSLGQNRYSGHLEQQFKGVKSYLESQKNSGKSGSLEEIRNRIVTDIFKILRGDKV
;
A
#
# COMPACT_ATOMS: atom_id res chain seq x y z
N ARG A 1 -14.98 1.46 -18.79
CA ARG A 1 -14.62 2.84 -19.18
C ARG A 1 -13.21 2.91 -19.77
N PHE A 2 -12.17 2.63 -18.98
CA PHE A 2 -10.75 2.65 -19.42
C PHE A 2 -10.38 1.88 -20.69
N LEU A 3 -11.10 0.80 -21.00
CA LEU A 3 -10.83 0.02 -22.22
C LEU A 3 -11.24 0.75 -23.51
N PHE A 4 -12.22 1.65 -23.46
CA PHE A 4 -12.87 2.18 -24.66
C PHE A 4 -12.68 3.70 -24.84
N GLU A 5 -12.35 4.42 -23.77
CA GLU A 5 -12.00 5.84 -23.83
C GLU A 5 -10.53 6.05 -24.20
N GLY A 6 -10.26 7.15 -24.92
CA GLY A 6 -8.91 7.55 -25.32
C GLY A 6 -8.17 6.54 -26.18
N ILE A 7 -8.92 5.85 -27.04
CA ILE A 7 -8.34 5.18 -28.21
C ILE A 7 -7.91 6.27 -29.20
N ASP A 8 -6.68 6.21 -29.69
CA ASP A 8 -6.03 7.31 -30.43
C ASP A 8 -6.83 7.75 -31.67
N ILE A 9 -7.41 6.82 -32.42
CA ILE A 9 -8.22 7.15 -33.60
C ILE A 9 -9.48 7.94 -33.24
N LEU A 10 -10.11 7.64 -32.09
CA LEU A 10 -11.25 8.39 -31.59
C LEU A 10 -10.85 9.78 -31.11
N LYS A 11 -9.75 9.85 -30.36
CA LYS A 11 -9.23 11.11 -29.83
C LYS A 11 -8.84 12.08 -30.95
N LYS A 12 -8.14 11.60 -31.98
CA LYS A 12 -7.77 12.40 -33.17
C LYS A 12 -8.97 12.97 -33.92
N GLN A 13 -10.09 12.25 -33.91
CA GLN A 13 -11.34 12.69 -34.53
C GLN A 13 -12.28 13.42 -33.56
N GLY A 14 -11.84 13.67 -32.31
CA GLY A 14 -12.61 14.40 -31.31
C GLY A 14 -13.83 13.64 -30.77
N TYR A 15 -13.85 12.31 -30.83
CA TYR A 15 -14.97 11.50 -30.33
C TYR A 15 -14.73 10.96 -28.92
N LEU A 16 -15.77 11.04 -28.09
CA LEU A 16 -15.88 10.45 -26.77
C LEU A 16 -16.99 9.38 -26.79
N PRO A 17 -16.67 8.09 -26.61
CA PRO A 17 -17.67 7.04 -26.54
C PRO A 17 -18.34 7.01 -25.16
N VAL A 18 -19.60 7.44 -25.09
CA VAL A 18 -20.38 7.50 -23.85
C VAL A 18 -21.45 6.42 -23.84
N THR A 19 -21.45 5.59 -22.81
CA THR A 19 -22.49 4.56 -22.61
C THR A 19 -23.69 5.18 -21.91
N GLN A 20 -24.86 5.08 -22.53
CA GLN A 20 -26.08 5.76 -22.08
C GLN A 20 -26.96 4.86 -21.21
N LYS A 21 -27.04 3.58 -21.59
CA LYS A 21 -27.86 2.61 -20.87
C LYS A 21 -27.28 1.21 -21.02
N ILE A 22 -27.31 0.45 -19.94
CA ILE A 22 -27.15 -1.00 -19.96
C ILE A 22 -28.35 -1.57 -19.20
N VAL A 23 -29.13 -2.42 -19.86
CA VAL A 23 -30.25 -3.15 -19.26
C VAL A 23 -29.92 -4.62 -19.37
N SER A 24 -30.02 -5.35 -18.27
CA SER A 24 -29.98 -6.81 -18.31
C SER A 24 -31.27 -7.33 -17.70
N GLU A 25 -31.96 -8.19 -18.45
CA GLU A 25 -33.17 -8.86 -18.01
C GLU A 25 -32.89 -10.35 -17.82
N ASP A 26 -33.19 -10.86 -16.63
CA ASP A 26 -33.25 -12.29 -16.38
C ASP A 26 -34.52 -12.84 -17.05
N LYS A 27 -34.41 -13.22 -18.31
CA LYS A 27 -35.50 -13.92 -18.99
C LYS A 27 -35.44 -15.39 -18.58
N VAL A 28 -36.28 -15.76 -17.61
CA VAL A 28 -36.58 -17.17 -17.31
C VAL A 28 -37.38 -17.74 -18.48
N ILE A 29 -36.70 -18.27 -19.49
CA ILE A 29 -37.34 -18.99 -20.59
C ILE A 29 -37.37 -20.47 -20.21
N GLY A 30 -38.52 -20.93 -19.71
CA GLY A 30 -38.75 -22.32 -19.33
C GLY A 30 -38.20 -22.70 -17.95
N ASN A 31 -38.82 -23.70 -17.32
CA ASN A 31 -38.59 -24.17 -15.94
C ASN A 31 -37.20 -24.80 -15.66
N THR A 32 -36.12 -24.33 -16.28
CA THR A 32 -34.76 -24.84 -16.08
C THR A 32 -33.92 -23.85 -15.29
N ARG A 33 -33.21 -24.35 -14.27
CA ARG A 33 -32.36 -23.60 -13.31
C ARG A 33 -31.17 -22.82 -13.94
N ASN A 34 -31.02 -22.81 -15.27
CA ASN A 34 -30.00 -22.08 -16.00
C ASN A 34 -30.67 -20.99 -16.87
N SER A 35 -31.17 -19.93 -16.24
CA SER A 35 -31.81 -18.82 -16.95
C SER A 35 -30.76 -18.04 -17.75
N ALA A 36 -30.98 -17.88 -19.05
CA ALA A 36 -30.14 -17.02 -19.88
C ALA A 36 -30.39 -15.54 -19.52
N VAL A 37 -29.33 -14.75 -19.45
CA VAL A 37 -29.37 -13.31 -19.27
C VAL A 37 -29.38 -12.64 -20.64
N TRP A 38 -30.38 -11.82 -20.89
CA TRP A 38 -30.40 -10.94 -22.05
C TRP A 38 -29.92 -9.56 -21.65
N SER A 39 -28.83 -9.10 -22.27
CA SER A 39 -28.30 -7.76 -22.04
C SER A 39 -28.43 -6.90 -23.29
N TYR A 40 -28.88 -5.67 -23.08
CA TYR A 40 -29.06 -4.61 -24.06
C TYR A 40 -28.23 -3.39 -23.64
N SER A 41 -27.53 -2.77 -24.59
CA SER A 41 -26.68 -1.61 -24.33
C SER A 41 -26.86 -0.52 -25.38
N LEU A 42 -26.84 0.73 -24.92
CA LEU A 42 -26.91 1.94 -25.73
C LEU A 42 -25.62 2.73 -25.59
N VAL A 43 -25.03 3.09 -26.73
CA VAL A 43 -23.79 3.87 -26.79
C VAL A 43 -23.96 5.02 -27.76
N LYS A 44 -23.36 6.15 -27.41
CA LYS A 44 -23.29 7.37 -28.21
C LYS A 44 -21.84 7.78 -28.41
N LEU A 45 -21.51 8.25 -29.61
CA LEU A 45 -20.23 8.90 -29.88
C LEU A 45 -20.43 10.41 -29.80
N CYS A 46 -20.09 10.99 -28.65
CA CYS A 46 -20.20 12.41 -28.38
C CYS A 46 -18.99 13.14 -29.00
N LYS A 47 -19.18 14.24 -29.72
CA LYS A 47 -18.04 15.08 -30.13
C LYS A 47 -17.60 15.97 -28.99
N GLN A 48 -16.30 16.05 -28.73
CA GLN A 48 -15.73 16.90 -27.68
C GLN A 48 -16.03 18.38 -27.93
N GLU A 49 -16.04 18.82 -29.17
CA GLU A 49 -16.40 20.20 -29.54
C GLU A 49 -17.84 20.55 -29.13
N ASP A 50 -18.78 19.63 -29.30
CA ASP A 50 -20.18 19.83 -28.93
C ASP A 50 -20.36 19.94 -27.40
N VAL A 51 -19.59 19.14 -26.66
CA VAL A 51 -19.54 19.21 -25.19
C VAL A 51 -18.97 20.56 -24.74
N LYS A 52 -17.90 21.04 -25.39
CA LYS A 52 -17.29 22.36 -25.09
C LYS A 52 -18.25 23.52 -25.36
N LYS A 53 -18.91 23.56 -26.53
CA LYS A 53 -19.92 24.59 -26.85
C LYS A 53 -21.04 24.63 -25.82
N SER A 54 -21.48 23.46 -25.35
CA SER A 54 -22.51 23.40 -24.31
C SER A 54 -22.00 23.79 -22.92
N LEU A 55 -20.72 23.53 -22.60
CA LEU A 55 -20.08 24.00 -21.36
C LEU A 55 -19.96 25.53 -21.32
N GLU A 56 -19.66 26.14 -22.46
CA GLU A 56 -19.54 27.60 -22.62
C GLU A 56 -20.91 28.31 -22.63
N GLY A 57 -22.00 27.55 -22.65
CA GLY A 57 -23.37 28.06 -22.56
C GLY A 57 -23.95 28.52 -23.90
N GLU A 58 -23.29 28.22 -25.02
CA GLU A 58 -23.72 28.65 -26.36
C GLU A 58 -25.02 27.95 -26.81
N ILE A 59 -25.13 26.63 -26.58
CA ILE A 59 -26.26 25.80 -26.99
C ILE A 59 -26.44 24.66 -25.98
N ASN A 60 -27.68 24.26 -25.66
CA ASN A 60 -27.92 23.11 -24.79
C ASN A 60 -27.48 21.80 -25.49
N TYR A 61 -26.70 20.96 -24.81
CA TYR A 61 -26.21 19.70 -25.38
C TYR A 61 -27.30 18.82 -25.99
N ASN A 62 -28.49 18.73 -25.37
CA ASN A 62 -29.61 17.94 -25.89
C ASN A 62 -30.15 18.49 -27.22
N GLN A 63 -29.99 19.79 -27.49
CA GLN A 63 -30.35 20.40 -28.77
C GLN A 63 -29.31 20.07 -29.85
N ILE A 64 -28.02 20.02 -29.50
CA ILE A 64 -26.92 19.70 -30.43
C ILE A 64 -27.05 18.26 -30.96
N VAL A 65 -27.54 17.36 -30.11
CA VAL A 65 -27.53 15.92 -30.37
C VAL A 65 -28.90 15.31 -30.62
N ALA A 66 -29.94 16.14 -30.79
CA ALA A 66 -31.32 15.69 -30.98
C ALA A 66 -31.48 14.71 -32.14
N ASP A 67 -30.68 14.88 -33.20
CA ASP A 67 -30.74 14.08 -34.43
C ASP A 67 -29.67 12.96 -34.49
N GLN A 68 -28.86 12.76 -33.44
CA GLN A 68 -27.83 11.72 -33.43
C GLN A 68 -28.41 10.36 -33.03
N GLU A 69 -28.34 9.37 -33.93
CA GLU A 69 -28.75 8.00 -33.63
C GLU A 69 -27.87 7.35 -32.55
N LEU A 70 -28.52 6.71 -31.58
CA LEU A 70 -27.84 5.82 -30.63
C LEU A 70 -27.46 4.49 -31.31
N ALA A 71 -26.28 4.00 -30.99
CA ALA A 71 -25.88 2.65 -31.36
C ALA A 71 -26.37 1.66 -30.30
N THR A 72 -27.02 0.59 -30.75
CA THR A 72 -27.59 -0.45 -29.88
C THR A 72 -26.75 -1.71 -29.98
N GLY A 73 -26.59 -2.44 -28.89
CA GLY A 73 -25.92 -3.72 -28.87
C GLY A 73 -26.64 -4.69 -27.95
N GLU A 74 -26.79 -5.93 -28.41
CA GLU A 74 -27.50 -6.99 -27.69
C GLU A 74 -26.62 -8.22 -27.58
N PHE A 75 -26.75 -8.93 -26.46
CA PHE A 75 -26.13 -10.23 -26.26
C PHE A 75 -26.99 -11.10 -25.34
N TYR A 76 -27.03 -12.39 -25.65
CA TYR A 76 -27.72 -13.42 -24.86
C TYR A 76 -26.67 -14.42 -24.35
N GLY A 77 -26.51 -14.52 -23.03
CA GLY A 77 -25.54 -15.41 -22.40
C GLY A 77 -26.06 -16.03 -21.11
N PHE A 78 -25.21 -16.77 -20.40
CA PHE A 78 -25.55 -17.35 -19.11
C PHE A 78 -24.96 -16.60 -17.92
N ASP A 79 -23.98 -15.73 -18.18
CA ASP A 79 -23.35 -14.87 -17.18
C ASP A 79 -23.78 -13.41 -17.39
N LEU A 80 -24.23 -12.75 -16.33
CA LEU A 80 -24.71 -11.38 -16.35
C LEU A 80 -23.63 -10.38 -16.76
N LEU A 81 -22.41 -10.54 -16.23
CA LEU A 81 -21.30 -9.63 -16.49
C LEU A 81 -20.78 -9.82 -17.91
N GLU A 82 -20.63 -11.07 -18.35
CA GLU A 82 -20.26 -11.40 -19.72
C GLU A 82 -21.29 -10.83 -20.71
N SER A 83 -22.58 -11.02 -20.43
CA SER A 83 -23.65 -10.59 -21.32
C SER A 83 -23.68 -9.06 -21.44
N ALA A 84 -23.58 -8.35 -20.31
CA ALA A 84 -23.49 -6.89 -20.30
C ALA A 84 -22.23 -6.36 -21.00
N ALA A 85 -21.09 -7.04 -20.82
CA ALA A 85 -19.83 -6.64 -21.45
C ALA A 85 -19.90 -6.81 -22.98
N LYS A 86 -20.42 -7.95 -23.45
CA LYS A 86 -20.55 -8.23 -24.88
C LYS A 86 -21.61 -7.36 -25.55
N SER A 87 -22.75 -7.12 -24.92
CA SER A 87 -23.75 -6.18 -25.46
C SER A 87 -23.19 -4.76 -25.58
N ALA A 88 -22.40 -4.32 -24.58
CA ALA A 88 -21.77 -3.01 -24.61
C ALA A 88 -20.65 -2.92 -25.67
N LEU A 89 -19.90 -4.00 -25.90
CA LEU A 89 -18.92 -4.07 -27.01
C LEU A 89 -19.62 -3.98 -28.37
N HIS A 90 -20.70 -4.75 -28.59
CA HIS A 90 -21.48 -4.71 -29.82
C HIS A 90 -22.04 -3.31 -30.09
N ALA A 91 -22.58 -2.64 -29.07
CA ALA A 91 -23.10 -1.28 -29.19
C ALA A 91 -21.99 -0.30 -29.62
N ARG A 92 -20.79 -0.42 -29.06
CA ARG A 92 -19.64 0.42 -29.43
C ARG A 92 -19.20 0.16 -30.86
N LEU A 93 -19.03 -1.10 -31.26
CA LEU A 93 -18.60 -1.44 -32.62
C LEU A 93 -19.59 -0.93 -33.67
N ARG A 94 -20.89 -1.05 -33.43
CA ARG A 94 -21.92 -0.45 -34.29
C ARG A 94 -21.85 1.08 -34.30
N ALA A 95 -21.52 1.71 -33.19
CA ALA A 95 -21.33 3.16 -33.15
C ALA A 95 -20.17 3.58 -34.04
N ILE A 96 -19.06 2.84 -34.01
CA ILE A 96 -17.89 3.06 -34.88
C ILE A 96 -18.24 2.84 -36.35
N GLU A 97 -18.93 1.75 -36.67
CA GLU A 97 -19.35 1.41 -38.04
C GLU A 97 -20.24 2.49 -38.66
N LYS A 98 -21.07 3.16 -37.85
CA LYS A 98 -21.90 4.29 -38.28
C LYS A 98 -21.12 5.59 -38.56
N THR A 99 -19.80 5.62 -38.36
CA THR A 99 -18.95 6.79 -38.56
C THR A 99 -17.88 6.56 -39.64
N ALA A 100 -17.18 7.62 -40.03
CA ALA A 100 -16.03 7.53 -40.95
C ALA A 100 -14.73 7.05 -40.26
N ILE A 101 -14.82 6.44 -39.07
CA ILE A 101 -13.66 5.92 -38.33
C ILE A 101 -13.23 4.60 -38.94
N ASP A 102 -11.93 4.44 -39.19
CA ASP A 102 -11.36 3.16 -39.64
C ASP A 102 -11.53 2.09 -38.54
N SER A 103 -12.44 1.15 -38.81
CA SER A 103 -12.80 0.08 -37.88
C SER A 103 -11.65 -0.90 -37.64
N GLN A 104 -10.81 -1.16 -38.65
CA GLN A 104 -9.67 -2.06 -38.52
C GLN A 104 -8.61 -1.41 -37.62
N GLN A 105 -8.32 -0.13 -37.84
CA GLN A 105 -7.40 0.63 -36.98
C GLN A 105 -7.93 0.75 -35.55
N TYR A 106 -9.23 1.02 -35.37
CA TYR A 106 -9.85 1.05 -34.04
C TYR A 106 -9.70 -0.26 -33.28
N LEU A 107 -10.03 -1.39 -33.93
CA LEU A 107 -9.91 -2.73 -33.33
C LEU A 107 -8.46 -3.06 -32.96
N GLN A 108 -7.51 -2.73 -33.84
CA GLN A 108 -6.09 -2.94 -33.55
C GLN A 108 -5.64 -2.17 -32.31
N GLN A 109 -6.01 -0.89 -32.19
CA GLN A 109 -5.67 -0.06 -31.03
C GLN A 109 -6.37 -0.54 -29.74
N LEU A 110 -7.61 -1.02 -29.84
CA LEU A 110 -8.34 -1.61 -28.72
C LEU A 110 -7.66 -2.90 -28.22
N CYS A 111 -7.26 -3.79 -29.13
CA CYS A 111 -6.53 -5.01 -28.77
C CYS A 111 -5.20 -4.68 -28.08
N GLN A 112 -4.42 -3.75 -28.65
CA GLN A 112 -3.18 -3.29 -28.02
C GLN A 112 -3.43 -2.75 -26.60
N ARG A 113 -4.48 -1.94 -26.42
CA ARG A 113 -4.86 -1.39 -25.12
C ARG A 113 -5.19 -2.48 -24.09
N ILE A 114 -5.88 -3.56 -24.51
CA ILE A 114 -6.21 -4.70 -23.66
C ILE A 114 -4.92 -5.42 -23.22
N GLU A 115 -3.99 -5.66 -24.13
CA GLU A 115 -2.69 -6.28 -23.83
C GLU A 115 -1.89 -5.45 -22.82
N GLU A 116 -1.84 -4.13 -23.03
CA GLU A 116 -1.17 -3.20 -22.11
C GLU A 116 -1.83 -3.21 -20.73
N LYS A 117 -3.17 -3.22 -20.66
CA LYS A 117 -3.89 -3.25 -19.37
C LYS A 117 -3.63 -4.55 -18.61
N TYR A 118 -3.59 -5.69 -19.32
CA TYR A 118 -3.24 -6.98 -18.72
C TYR A 118 -1.81 -6.96 -18.14
N ILE A 119 -0.86 -6.34 -18.84
CA ILE A 119 0.52 -6.15 -18.34
C ILE A 119 0.51 -5.33 -17.04
N LEU A 120 -0.20 -4.19 -17.03
CA LEU A 120 -0.30 -3.34 -15.84
C LEU A 120 -0.93 -4.08 -14.65
N GLU A 121 -2.08 -4.73 -14.83
CA GLU A 121 -2.78 -5.47 -13.77
C GLU A 121 -1.92 -6.60 -13.19
N LYS A 122 -1.11 -7.26 -14.02
CA LYS A 122 -0.17 -8.27 -13.55
C LYS A 122 0.96 -7.66 -12.73
N ALA A 123 1.47 -6.49 -13.13
CA ALA A 123 2.54 -5.79 -12.42
C ALA A 123 2.09 -5.31 -11.03
N GLU A 124 0.89 -4.70 -10.93
CA GLU A 124 0.33 -4.19 -9.67
C GLU A 124 0.14 -5.28 -8.60
N LYS A 125 -0.07 -6.54 -9.02
CA LYS A 125 -0.18 -7.67 -8.09
C LYS A 125 1.07 -7.84 -7.25
N TRP A 126 2.27 -7.55 -7.79
CA TRP A 126 3.51 -7.74 -7.04
C TRP A 126 3.75 -6.72 -5.93
N ILE A 127 2.97 -5.65 -5.83
CA ILE A 127 2.97 -4.76 -4.65
C ILE A 127 2.02 -5.30 -3.58
N LYS A 128 0.89 -5.86 -3.99
CA LYS A 128 -0.19 -6.29 -3.11
C LYS A 128 -0.01 -7.71 -2.57
N PHE A 129 0.76 -8.53 -3.28
CA PHE A 129 0.94 -9.96 -3.09
C PHE A 129 2.40 -10.35 -3.30
N TYR A 130 2.77 -11.56 -2.87
CA TYR A 130 4.13 -12.07 -3.00
C TYR A 130 4.64 -11.94 -4.45
N PRO A 131 5.85 -11.39 -4.68
CA PRO A 131 6.92 -11.16 -3.71
C PRO A 131 6.85 -9.84 -2.90
N PHE A 132 5.84 -8.98 -3.06
CA PHE A 132 5.76 -7.63 -2.46
C PHE A 132 6.99 -6.78 -2.85
N SER A 133 7.23 -6.57 -4.15
CA SER A 133 8.44 -5.91 -4.66
C SER A 133 8.13 -4.85 -5.72
N LEU A 134 8.50 -3.60 -5.42
CA LEU A 134 8.52 -2.50 -6.39
C LEU A 134 9.48 -2.77 -7.54
N ARG A 135 10.66 -3.33 -7.26
CA ARG A 135 11.64 -3.63 -8.31
C ARG A 135 11.13 -4.64 -9.32
N ALA A 136 10.44 -5.69 -8.85
CA ALA A 136 9.80 -6.64 -9.74
C ALA A 136 8.76 -5.94 -10.63
N MET A 137 7.86 -5.14 -10.04
CA MET A 137 6.84 -4.37 -10.78
C MET A 137 7.45 -3.46 -11.84
N GLN A 138 8.43 -2.66 -11.45
CA GLN A 138 9.12 -1.74 -12.34
C GLN A 138 9.78 -2.50 -13.49
N ASP A 139 10.62 -3.51 -13.23
CA ASP A 139 11.37 -4.25 -14.25
C ASP A 139 10.45 -4.86 -15.32
N TYR A 140 9.33 -5.44 -14.91
CA TYR A 140 8.35 -5.99 -15.85
C TYR A 140 7.66 -4.94 -16.69
N LEU A 141 7.26 -3.81 -16.10
CA LEU A 141 6.66 -2.71 -16.86
C LEU A 141 7.66 -2.12 -17.83
N GLU A 142 8.91 -1.89 -17.40
CA GLU A 142 9.98 -1.40 -18.27
C GLU A 142 10.15 -2.33 -19.48
N LYS A 143 10.21 -3.65 -19.30
CA LYS A 143 10.42 -4.59 -20.41
C LYS A 143 9.20 -4.86 -21.28
N LYS A 144 8.02 -4.98 -20.69
CA LYS A 144 6.82 -5.44 -21.40
C LYS A 144 5.99 -4.30 -21.96
N LEU A 145 6.06 -3.12 -21.34
CA LEU A 145 5.23 -1.97 -21.71
C LEU A 145 6.03 -0.80 -22.30
N PHE A 146 7.15 -0.39 -21.67
CA PHE A 146 7.82 0.86 -22.03
C PHE A 146 8.91 0.73 -23.08
N LYS A 147 9.79 -0.27 -22.92
CA LYS A 147 11.01 -0.44 -23.70
C LYS A 147 10.70 -0.43 -25.19
N ASP A 148 11.44 0.42 -25.91
CA ASP A 148 11.37 0.61 -27.36
C ASP A 148 10.00 1.06 -27.90
N LYS A 149 9.02 1.36 -27.02
CA LYS A 149 7.67 1.83 -27.39
C LYS A 149 7.41 3.29 -27.01
N TYR A 150 7.70 3.66 -25.76
CA TYR A 150 7.34 4.97 -25.22
C TYR A 150 8.55 5.73 -24.69
N ARG A 151 9.34 5.06 -23.85
CA ARG A 151 10.54 5.63 -23.25
C ARG A 151 11.50 4.50 -22.84
N ASN A 152 12.77 4.85 -22.83
CA ASN A 152 13.83 4.02 -22.31
C ASN A 152 14.44 4.69 -21.06
N TRP A 153 14.78 3.89 -20.06
CA TRP A 153 15.51 4.31 -18.88
C TRP A 153 16.98 3.93 -19.06
N ASP A 154 17.86 4.93 -19.05
CA ASP A 154 19.30 4.75 -19.19
C ASP A 154 20.02 5.49 -18.05
N GLU A 155 20.73 4.74 -17.20
CA GLU A 155 21.63 5.25 -16.15
C GLU A 155 21.22 6.59 -15.53
N ARG A 156 19.97 6.67 -15.02
CA ARG A 156 19.35 7.79 -14.28
C ARG A 156 18.63 8.85 -15.11
N ASN A 157 18.53 8.70 -16.42
CA ASN A 157 17.77 9.60 -17.29
C ASN A 157 16.75 8.85 -18.15
N PHE A 158 15.66 9.55 -18.47
CA PHE A 158 14.68 9.06 -19.43
C PHE A 158 14.96 9.64 -20.81
N LYS A 159 14.87 8.77 -21.80
CA LYS A 159 14.83 9.15 -23.21
C LYS A 159 13.52 8.66 -23.81
N GLU A 160 12.66 9.57 -24.25
CA GLU A 160 11.48 9.18 -25.00
C GLU A 160 11.88 8.60 -26.36
N VAL A 161 11.16 7.58 -26.79
CA VAL A 161 11.36 6.96 -28.11
C VAL A 161 10.91 7.94 -29.20
N ASN A 162 9.82 8.69 -28.96
CA ASN A 162 9.32 9.73 -29.85
C ASN A 162 8.83 10.96 -29.07
N ASN A 163 9.66 12.00 -29.03
CA ASN A 163 9.42 13.25 -28.28
C ASN A 163 8.15 14.03 -28.67
N ASN A 164 7.50 13.68 -29.79
CA ASN A 164 6.33 14.40 -30.32
C ASN A 164 5.05 13.58 -30.27
N GLN A 165 5.09 12.32 -29.80
CA GLN A 165 3.93 11.44 -29.76
C GLN A 165 3.37 11.32 -28.34
N ALA A 166 2.05 11.32 -28.22
CA ALA A 166 1.38 10.99 -26.96
C ALA A 166 1.52 9.48 -26.68
N TRP A 167 1.62 9.11 -25.41
CA TRP A 167 1.59 7.70 -25.03
C TRP A 167 0.16 7.18 -24.99
N SER A 168 -0.01 5.85 -24.91
CA SER A 168 -1.31 5.30 -24.57
C SER A 168 -1.69 5.69 -23.14
N MET A 169 -2.99 5.77 -22.83
CA MET A 169 -3.42 6.06 -21.45
C MET A 169 -2.92 5.02 -20.45
N VAL A 170 -2.79 3.75 -20.86
CA VAL A 170 -2.28 2.70 -19.98
C VAL A 170 -0.78 2.86 -19.73
N ALA A 171 -0.01 3.33 -20.71
CA ALA A 171 1.39 3.68 -20.48
C ALA A 171 1.54 4.85 -19.50
N TYR A 172 0.69 5.89 -19.60
CA TYR A 172 0.65 6.95 -18.60
C TYR A 172 0.22 6.43 -17.21
N GLU A 173 -0.83 5.61 -17.14
CA GLU A 173 -1.31 4.98 -15.91
C GLU A 173 -0.21 4.13 -15.25
N ALA A 174 0.49 3.30 -16.02
CA ALA A 174 1.58 2.47 -15.54
C ALA A 174 2.78 3.28 -15.03
N HIS A 175 3.10 4.40 -15.69
CA HIS A 175 4.19 5.28 -15.27
C HIS A 175 3.83 6.00 -13.96
N LEU A 176 2.60 6.49 -13.85
CA LEU A 176 2.07 7.07 -12.61
C LEU A 176 1.97 6.03 -11.49
N ALA A 177 1.65 4.78 -11.79
CA ALA A 177 1.65 3.70 -10.81
C ALA A 177 3.05 3.45 -10.23
N ILE A 178 4.10 3.47 -11.07
CA ILE A 178 5.50 3.40 -10.58
C ILE A 178 5.81 4.58 -9.65
N ILE A 179 5.45 5.81 -10.05
CA ILE A 179 5.64 7.02 -9.23
C ILE A 179 4.96 6.87 -7.87
N GLN A 180 3.69 6.42 -7.84
CA GLN A 180 2.93 6.25 -6.60
C GLN A 180 3.63 5.30 -5.63
N VAL A 181 4.15 4.18 -6.14
CA VAL A 181 4.79 3.18 -5.27
C VAL A 181 6.13 3.69 -4.76
N TYR A 182 6.93 4.41 -5.57
CA TYR A 182 8.13 5.10 -5.07
C TYR A 182 7.80 6.10 -3.95
N LEU A 183 6.75 6.90 -4.13
CA LEU A 183 6.32 7.87 -3.12
C LEU A 183 5.79 7.17 -1.85
N GLN A 184 5.14 6.01 -1.98
CA GLN A 184 4.76 5.17 -0.82
C GLN A 184 5.98 4.63 -0.06
N GLU A 185 7.04 4.24 -0.76
CA GLU A 185 8.33 3.89 -0.17
C GLU A 185 9.07 5.11 0.38
N GLY A 186 8.61 6.35 0.12
CA GLY A 186 9.27 7.59 0.51
C GLY A 186 10.49 7.96 -0.35
N LEU A 187 10.64 7.33 -1.52
CA LEU A 187 11.73 7.55 -2.48
C LEU A 187 11.38 8.73 -3.42
N TYR A 188 11.36 9.95 -2.87
CA TYR A 188 10.94 11.14 -3.61
C TYR A 188 11.92 11.56 -4.71
N ARG A 189 13.24 11.29 -4.58
CA ARG A 189 14.23 11.67 -5.62
C ARG A 189 13.98 10.94 -6.95
N ILE A 190 13.85 9.62 -6.91
CA ILE A 190 13.56 8.84 -8.12
C ILE A 190 12.15 9.13 -8.62
N ALA A 191 11.17 9.31 -7.73
CA ALA A 191 9.81 9.71 -8.12
C ALA A 191 9.80 11.05 -8.88
N GLN A 192 10.63 12.02 -8.49
CA GLN A 192 10.78 13.31 -9.20
C GLN A 192 11.25 13.10 -10.64
N LYS A 193 12.23 12.22 -10.89
CA LYS A 193 12.71 11.94 -12.25
C LYS A 193 11.60 11.40 -13.15
N TYR A 194 10.73 10.54 -12.61
CA TYR A 194 9.56 10.05 -13.33
C TYR A 194 8.53 11.16 -13.55
N LEU A 195 8.23 11.98 -12.53
CA LEU A 195 7.30 13.12 -12.64
C LEU A 195 7.71 14.12 -13.73
N GLU A 196 9.01 14.41 -13.87
CA GLU A 196 9.53 15.30 -14.91
C GLU A 196 9.35 14.76 -16.34
N VAL A 197 9.17 13.44 -16.53
CA VAL A 197 8.84 12.88 -17.85
C VAL A 197 7.43 13.26 -18.27
N ILE A 198 6.47 13.25 -17.34
CA ILE A 198 5.05 13.50 -17.65
C ILE A 198 4.76 14.98 -17.84
N LYS A 199 5.45 15.87 -17.11
CA LYS A 199 5.27 17.32 -17.16
C LYS A 199 5.18 17.89 -18.60
N PRO A 200 6.13 17.64 -19.52
CA PRO A 200 6.06 18.15 -20.88
C PRO A 200 4.97 17.51 -21.74
N HIS A 201 4.33 16.42 -21.31
CA HIS A 201 3.15 15.85 -21.99
C HIS A 201 1.90 16.63 -21.64
N ILE A 202 1.77 17.09 -20.38
CA ILE A 202 0.65 17.92 -19.94
C ILE A 202 0.78 19.33 -20.55
N GLU A 203 1.95 19.97 -20.43
CA GLU A 203 2.19 21.33 -20.95
C GLU A 203 1.98 21.45 -22.46
N LYS A 204 2.24 20.37 -23.22
CA LYS A 204 2.04 20.31 -24.68
C LYS A 204 0.67 19.74 -25.08
N GLY A 205 -0.24 19.47 -24.13
CA GLY A 205 -1.57 18.90 -24.40
C GLY A 205 -1.57 17.47 -24.94
N ARG A 206 -0.46 16.73 -24.81
CA ARG A 206 -0.35 15.30 -25.19
C ARG A 206 -1.11 14.41 -24.21
N LEU A 207 -1.06 14.76 -22.93
CA LEU A 207 -1.89 14.19 -21.87
C LEU A 207 -2.92 15.22 -21.41
N ASP A 208 -4.18 15.00 -21.78
CA ASP A 208 -5.35 15.84 -21.50
C ASP A 208 -6.47 15.10 -20.75
N ASP A 209 -6.27 13.81 -20.46
CA ASP A 209 -7.23 13.02 -19.71
C ASP A 209 -7.28 13.50 -18.25
N LYS A 210 -8.43 14.04 -17.86
CA LYS A 210 -8.62 14.69 -16.56
C LYS A 210 -8.35 13.75 -15.39
N LEU A 211 -8.65 12.47 -15.51
CA LEU A 211 -8.41 11.51 -14.44
C LEU A 211 -6.91 11.25 -14.26
N LEU A 212 -6.18 11.01 -15.35
CA LEU A 212 -4.73 10.81 -15.30
C LEU A 212 -3.98 12.10 -14.89
N VAL A 213 -4.44 13.25 -15.35
CA VAL A 213 -3.89 14.55 -14.94
C VAL A 213 -4.15 14.79 -13.44
N SER A 214 -5.35 14.52 -12.93
CA SER A 214 -5.62 14.56 -11.48
C SER A 214 -4.69 13.61 -10.71
N LEU A 215 -4.44 12.40 -11.21
CA LEU A 215 -3.51 11.47 -10.58
C LEU A 215 -2.07 12.01 -10.56
N TYR A 216 -1.61 12.62 -11.66
CA TYR A 216 -0.31 13.29 -11.71
C TYR A 216 -0.17 14.36 -10.63
N TYR A 217 -1.17 15.24 -10.47
CA TYR A 217 -1.15 16.27 -9.42
C TYR A 217 -1.23 15.69 -8.01
N ILE A 218 -1.94 14.58 -7.80
CA ILE A 218 -1.90 13.87 -6.52
C ILE A 218 -0.49 13.31 -6.24
N CYS A 219 0.22 12.81 -7.26
CA CYS A 219 1.62 12.40 -7.11
C CYS A 219 2.57 13.58 -6.84
N LEU A 220 2.34 14.74 -7.48
CA LEU A 220 3.08 15.98 -7.16
C LEU A 220 2.86 16.44 -5.72
N PHE A 221 1.63 16.31 -5.20
CA PHE A 221 1.35 16.53 -3.79
C PHE A 221 2.24 15.64 -2.92
N ASP A 222 2.25 14.32 -3.15
CA ASP A 222 3.04 13.37 -2.36
C ASP A 222 4.54 13.70 -2.46
N TYR A 223 5.04 14.05 -3.65
CA TYR A 223 6.42 14.50 -3.85
C TYR A 223 6.77 15.72 -2.97
N HIS A 224 6.01 16.81 -3.09
CA HIS A 224 6.27 18.03 -2.32
C HIS A 224 6.06 17.83 -0.82
N PHE A 225 5.08 17.01 -0.44
CA PHE A 225 4.81 16.69 0.96
C PHE A 225 5.95 15.88 1.58
N TYR A 226 6.53 14.91 0.85
CA TYR A 226 7.64 14.07 1.35
C TYR A 226 9.03 14.68 1.21
N THR A 227 9.20 15.75 0.42
CA THR A 227 10.50 16.38 0.18
C THR A 227 11.22 16.70 1.49
N ASP A 228 12.46 16.27 1.58
CA ASP A 228 13.37 16.57 2.69
C ASP A 228 14.06 17.92 2.44
N LEU A 229 14.06 18.79 3.46
CA LEU A 229 14.67 20.12 3.35
C LEU A 229 16.16 20.11 3.67
N GLU A 230 16.72 19.04 4.22
CA GLU A 230 18.18 18.92 4.35
C GLU A 230 18.79 18.08 3.21
N ASP A 231 17.99 17.76 2.19
CA ASP A 231 18.49 17.22 0.92
C ASP A 231 19.25 18.30 0.12
N GLU A 232 20.39 17.93 -0.46
CA GLU A 232 21.20 18.81 -1.32
C GLU A 232 20.47 19.18 -2.63
N GLU A 233 19.64 18.28 -3.18
CA GLU A 233 18.83 18.45 -4.39
C GLU A 233 17.42 18.95 -4.07
N ARG A 234 17.21 19.62 -2.93
CA ARG A 234 15.87 20.08 -2.52
C ARG A 234 15.30 21.13 -3.48
N ASP A 235 14.04 20.94 -3.86
CA ASP A 235 13.26 21.92 -4.63
C ASP A 235 12.78 23.11 -3.76
N HIS A 236 12.74 22.95 -2.44
CA HIS A 236 12.17 23.91 -1.50
C HIS A 236 13.18 24.41 -0.48
N GLN A 237 13.19 25.72 -0.22
CA GLN A 237 14.04 26.31 0.82
C GLN A 237 13.45 26.15 2.23
N GLU A 238 12.13 26.17 2.35
CA GLU A 238 11.41 26.10 3.62
C GLU A 238 10.18 25.17 3.55
N ARG A 239 9.75 24.65 4.71
CA ARG A 239 8.59 23.74 4.80
C ARG A 239 7.30 24.43 4.37
N GLY A 240 7.17 25.73 4.63
CA GLY A 240 6.02 26.52 4.21
C GLY A 240 5.82 26.56 2.70
N SER A 241 6.90 26.69 1.92
CA SER A 241 6.86 26.63 0.45
C SER A 241 6.41 25.26 -0.04
N ALA A 242 7.01 24.19 0.51
CA ALA A 242 6.68 22.82 0.12
C ALA A 242 5.20 22.48 0.36
N ILE A 243 4.66 22.83 1.54
CA ILE A 243 3.26 22.56 1.89
C ILE A 243 2.29 23.38 1.06
N ARG A 244 2.57 24.67 0.80
CA ARG A 244 1.74 25.49 -0.09
C ARG A 244 1.69 24.91 -1.51
N LYS A 245 2.83 24.50 -2.05
CA LYS A 245 2.89 23.85 -3.37
C LYS A 245 2.13 22.53 -3.39
N ALA A 246 2.20 21.76 -2.32
CA ALA A 246 1.42 20.53 -2.17
C ALA A 246 -0.09 20.84 -2.14
N GLU A 247 -0.55 21.85 -1.39
CA GLU A 247 -1.95 22.29 -1.36
C GLU A 247 -2.45 22.75 -2.74
N GLU A 248 -1.66 23.55 -3.46
CA GLU A 248 -1.95 23.96 -4.85
C GLU A 248 -2.18 22.74 -5.75
N CYS A 249 -1.30 21.74 -5.67
CA CYS A 249 -1.45 20.51 -6.46
C CYS A 249 -2.77 19.78 -6.15
N LEU A 250 -3.20 19.72 -4.88
CA LEU A 250 -4.49 19.11 -4.53
C LEU A 250 -5.69 19.92 -5.05
N ASN A 251 -5.60 21.25 -5.06
CA ASN A 251 -6.63 22.11 -5.61
C ASN A 251 -6.76 21.88 -7.12
N THR A 252 -5.65 21.90 -7.85
CA THR A 252 -5.63 21.61 -9.28
C THR A 252 -6.14 20.20 -9.58
N ALA A 253 -5.77 19.19 -8.79
CA ALA A 253 -6.30 17.83 -8.96
C ALA A 253 -7.83 17.79 -8.81
N GLU A 254 -8.39 18.48 -7.81
CA GLU A 254 -9.83 18.56 -7.59
C GLU A 254 -10.55 19.34 -8.70
N GLU A 255 -9.96 20.41 -9.22
CA GLU A 255 -10.48 21.18 -10.36
C GLU A 255 -10.67 20.30 -11.59
N TYR A 256 -9.67 19.50 -11.98
CA TYR A 256 -9.78 18.55 -13.09
C TYR A 256 -10.89 17.51 -12.86
N LEU A 257 -11.07 17.02 -11.62
CA LEU A 257 -12.18 16.13 -11.29
C LEU A 257 -13.54 16.83 -11.39
N GLN A 258 -13.62 18.10 -10.99
CA GLN A 258 -14.85 18.88 -11.11
C GLN A 258 -15.19 19.16 -12.59
N GLU A 259 -14.20 19.48 -13.41
CA GLU A 259 -14.38 19.61 -14.87
C GLU A 259 -14.84 18.30 -15.51
N TYR A 260 -14.26 17.19 -15.08
CA TYR A 260 -14.68 15.85 -15.49
C TYR A 260 -16.15 15.62 -15.13
N LEU A 261 -16.58 15.95 -13.91
CA LEU A 261 -17.98 15.85 -13.49
C LEU A 261 -18.90 16.75 -14.33
N LYS A 262 -18.49 17.98 -14.61
CA LYS A 262 -19.27 18.96 -15.41
C LYS A 262 -19.53 18.46 -16.83
N GLU A 263 -18.53 17.86 -17.49
CA GLU A 263 -18.71 17.30 -18.84
C GLU A 263 -19.80 16.24 -18.88
N TYR A 264 -19.75 15.26 -17.98
CA TYR A 264 -20.73 14.17 -17.97
C TYR A 264 -22.09 14.61 -17.45
N ALA A 265 -22.15 15.63 -16.59
CA ALA A 265 -23.41 16.26 -16.19
C ALA A 265 -24.13 16.91 -17.38
N ILE A 266 -23.39 17.57 -18.28
CA ILE A 266 -23.95 18.19 -19.49
C ILE A 266 -24.38 17.14 -20.51
N ILE A 267 -23.63 16.05 -20.63
CA ILE A 267 -24.01 14.92 -21.50
C ILE A 267 -25.26 14.19 -20.96
N GLY A 268 -25.61 14.39 -19.69
CA GLY A 268 -26.73 13.71 -19.02
C GLY A 268 -26.38 12.33 -18.46
N GLU A 269 -25.08 12.01 -18.36
CA GLU A 269 -24.56 10.66 -18.10
C GLU A 269 -23.83 10.55 -16.76
N TYR A 270 -24.52 10.92 -15.69
CA TYR A 270 -24.01 10.92 -14.31
C TYR A 270 -23.49 9.57 -13.83
N SER A 271 -23.97 8.45 -14.40
CA SER A 271 -23.46 7.11 -14.07
C SER A 271 -21.99 6.95 -14.40
N GLN A 272 -21.46 7.66 -15.41
CA GLN A 272 -20.05 7.59 -15.78
C GLN A 272 -19.14 8.26 -14.73
N THR A 273 -19.69 9.18 -13.93
CA THR A 273 -18.97 9.87 -12.85
C THR A 273 -19.00 9.11 -11.53
N ASN A 274 -19.77 8.01 -11.45
CA ASN A 274 -19.91 7.19 -10.25
C ASN A 274 -19.01 5.94 -10.24
N ALA A 275 -17.96 5.92 -11.07
CA ALA A 275 -17.09 4.77 -11.24
C ALA A 275 -15.64 5.08 -10.87
N HIS A 276 -14.89 4.01 -10.54
CA HIS A 276 -13.44 4.07 -10.40
C HIS A 276 -12.79 4.68 -11.66
N PRO A 277 -11.85 5.63 -11.51
CA PRO A 277 -11.13 6.03 -10.31
C PRO A 277 -11.60 7.37 -9.71
N PHE A 278 -12.79 7.87 -10.08
CA PHE A 278 -13.21 9.21 -9.68
C PHE A 278 -13.30 9.35 -8.14
N PHE A 279 -14.01 8.44 -7.48
CA PHE A 279 -14.12 8.45 -6.03
C PHE A 279 -12.81 8.06 -5.35
N TYR A 280 -12.02 7.17 -5.95
CA TYR A 280 -10.66 6.88 -5.51
C TYR A 280 -9.80 8.14 -5.40
N TYR A 281 -9.78 9.01 -6.41
CA TYR A 281 -8.98 10.24 -6.39
C TYR A 281 -9.53 11.28 -5.41
N LEU A 282 -10.85 11.47 -5.32
CA LEU A 282 -11.45 12.34 -4.30
C LEU A 282 -11.09 11.86 -2.88
N SER A 283 -11.16 10.55 -2.64
CA SER A 283 -10.76 9.96 -1.37
C SER A 283 -9.33 10.35 -0.99
N ARG A 284 -8.39 10.24 -1.93
CA ARG A 284 -6.99 10.63 -1.73
C ARG A 284 -6.85 12.12 -1.47
N ILE A 285 -7.47 12.99 -2.27
CA ILE A 285 -7.40 14.45 -2.11
C ILE A 285 -7.81 14.87 -0.69
N TYR A 286 -8.96 14.40 -0.21
CA TYR A 286 -9.42 14.76 1.14
C TYR A 286 -8.53 14.17 2.24
N SER A 287 -8.03 12.95 2.07
CA SER A 287 -7.08 12.37 3.02
C SER A 287 -5.77 13.15 3.10
N HIS A 288 -5.27 13.65 1.97
CA HIS A 288 -4.02 14.38 1.85
C HIS A 288 -4.13 15.78 2.47
N ARG A 289 -5.26 16.47 2.25
CA ARG A 289 -5.60 17.69 3.00
C ARG A 289 -5.63 17.43 4.50
N ALA A 290 -6.25 16.33 4.94
CA ALA A 290 -6.25 15.98 6.37
C ALA A 290 -4.83 15.75 6.92
N LYS A 291 -3.95 15.09 6.16
CA LYS A 291 -2.54 14.89 6.56
C LYS A 291 -1.83 16.23 6.79
N ILE A 292 -2.02 17.21 5.92
CA ILE A 292 -1.46 18.56 6.10
C ILE A 292 -1.92 19.16 7.45
N TYR A 293 -3.22 19.13 7.74
CA TYR A 293 -3.75 19.67 9.00
C TYR A 293 -3.34 18.88 10.26
N ILE A 294 -2.99 17.60 10.12
CA ILE A 294 -2.49 16.78 11.23
C ILE A 294 -1.05 17.14 11.56
N PHE A 295 -0.17 17.25 10.56
CA PHE A 295 1.28 17.37 10.77
C PHE A 295 1.82 18.80 10.69
N PHE A 296 1.11 19.68 9.97
CA PHE A 296 1.51 21.07 9.72
C PHE A 296 0.34 22.08 9.91
N PRO A 297 -0.43 21.99 11.02
CA PRO A 297 -1.62 22.82 11.24
C PRO A 297 -1.37 24.34 11.20
N TYR A 298 -0.16 24.80 11.55
CA TYR A 298 0.19 26.23 11.58
C TYR A 298 0.69 26.79 10.25
N ILE A 299 1.00 25.90 9.29
CA ILE A 299 1.43 26.28 7.93
C ILE A 299 0.22 26.28 7.00
N ALA A 300 -0.68 25.32 7.22
CA ALA A 300 -1.85 25.09 6.38
C ALA A 300 -2.84 26.26 6.43
N GLN A 301 -3.43 26.61 5.28
CA GLN A 301 -4.52 27.57 5.23
C GLN A 301 -5.84 26.86 5.53
N LEU A 302 -6.49 27.22 6.65
CA LEU A 302 -7.82 26.71 6.95
C LEU A 302 -8.85 27.37 6.02
N PRO A 303 -9.74 26.62 5.37
CA PRO A 303 -10.77 27.18 4.49
C PRO A 303 -11.79 28.02 5.25
N ASN A 304 -11.92 27.82 6.56
CA ASN A 304 -12.76 28.64 7.43
C ASN A 304 -12.06 28.86 8.79
N PRO A 305 -11.74 30.12 9.14
CA PRO A 305 -11.07 30.48 10.40
C PRO A 305 -11.84 30.05 11.67
N LYS A 306 -13.14 29.80 11.56
CA LYS A 306 -13.99 29.33 12.67
C LYS A 306 -13.89 27.82 12.92
N THR A 307 -13.24 27.07 12.02
CA THR A 307 -13.14 25.61 12.15
C THR A 307 -11.98 25.27 13.09
N HIS A 308 -12.27 24.48 14.12
CA HIS A 308 -11.23 24.06 15.05
C HIS A 308 -10.19 23.16 14.34
N LEU A 309 -8.90 23.47 14.49
CA LEU A 309 -7.77 22.76 13.85
C LEU A 309 -7.75 21.25 14.13
N LEU A 310 -8.35 20.81 15.25
CA LEU A 310 -8.47 19.39 15.60
C LEU A 310 -9.68 18.68 14.95
N ILE A 311 -10.72 19.44 14.58
CA ILE A 311 -11.98 18.88 14.04
C ILE A 311 -11.91 18.74 12.52
N GLU A 312 -11.26 19.68 11.82
CA GLU A 312 -11.21 19.66 10.36
C GLU A 312 -10.59 18.37 9.78
N PRO A 313 -9.47 17.84 10.33
CA PRO A 313 -8.95 16.54 9.89
C PRO A 313 -9.98 15.41 9.99
N LEU A 314 -10.77 15.36 11.07
CA LEU A 314 -11.81 14.33 11.27
C LEU A 314 -12.88 14.41 10.18
N ARG A 315 -13.32 15.62 9.85
CA ARG A 315 -14.32 15.87 8.80
C ARG A 315 -13.81 15.44 7.41
N LEU A 316 -12.54 15.74 7.12
CA LEU A 316 -11.91 15.40 5.84
C LEU A 316 -11.66 13.90 5.71
N LEU A 317 -11.23 13.24 6.79
CA LEU A 317 -11.02 11.79 6.80
C LEU A 317 -12.34 11.01 6.71
N GLU A 318 -13.43 11.53 7.28
CA GLU A 318 -14.76 10.94 7.09
C GLU A 318 -15.18 11.01 5.61
N LYS A 319 -14.99 12.18 4.96
CA LYS A 319 -15.20 12.30 3.51
C LYS A 319 -14.33 11.32 2.73
N ALA A 320 -13.06 11.22 3.06
CA ALA A 320 -12.13 10.30 2.40
C ALA A 320 -12.57 8.84 2.51
N ARG A 321 -13.04 8.41 3.69
CA ARG A 321 -13.58 7.06 3.91
C ARG A 321 -14.86 6.80 3.13
N ILE A 322 -15.80 7.75 3.12
CA ILE A 322 -17.06 7.61 2.35
C ILE A 322 -16.74 7.45 0.86
N TYR A 323 -15.79 8.22 0.31
CA TYR A 323 -15.40 8.07 -1.09
C TYR A 323 -14.65 6.77 -1.35
N ALA A 324 -13.77 6.31 -0.45
CA ALA A 324 -13.14 5.00 -0.59
C ALA A 324 -14.16 3.86 -0.58
N ALA A 325 -15.17 3.94 0.29
CA ALA A 325 -16.26 2.98 0.35
C ALA A 325 -17.12 2.99 -0.93
N ARG A 326 -17.41 4.17 -1.48
CA ARG A 326 -18.12 4.30 -2.76
C ARG A 326 -17.33 3.76 -3.95
N ASP A 327 -16.01 3.87 -3.90
CA ASP A 327 -15.13 3.26 -4.91
C ASP A 327 -15.03 1.74 -4.77
N GLY A 328 -15.37 1.19 -3.59
CA GLY A 328 -15.21 -0.23 -3.26
C GLY A 328 -13.79 -0.59 -2.82
N ASP A 329 -12.94 0.38 -2.47
CA ASP A 329 -11.56 0.12 -2.02
C ASP A 329 -11.47 -0.01 -0.49
N ALA A 330 -11.60 -1.26 -0.02
CA ALA A 330 -11.49 -1.61 1.39
C ALA A 330 -10.12 -1.24 2.01
N ASN A 331 -9.05 -1.15 1.21
CA ASN A 331 -7.70 -0.88 1.73
C ASN A 331 -7.53 0.59 2.06
N TYR A 332 -7.91 1.45 1.11
CA TYR A 332 -7.89 2.89 1.34
C TYR A 332 -8.90 3.27 2.42
N TYR A 333 -10.04 2.60 2.49
CA TYR A 333 -10.96 2.75 3.61
C TYR A 333 -10.29 2.45 4.95
N ALA A 334 -9.66 1.29 5.11
CA ALA A 334 -8.94 0.93 6.33
C ALA A 334 -7.80 1.92 6.64
N TYR A 335 -7.09 2.35 5.61
CA TYR A 335 -5.98 3.28 5.75
C TYR A 335 -6.42 4.65 6.30
N TRP A 336 -7.48 5.22 5.74
CA TRP A 336 -8.06 6.48 6.22
C TRP A 336 -8.73 6.33 7.57
N THR A 337 -9.24 5.14 7.89
CA THR A 337 -9.78 4.82 9.21
C THR A 337 -8.69 4.90 10.29
N VAL A 338 -7.47 4.41 10.02
CA VAL A 338 -6.34 4.51 10.96
C VAL A 338 -5.93 5.98 11.20
N TYR A 339 -5.88 6.80 10.15
CA TYR A 339 -5.64 8.24 10.31
C TYR A 339 -6.76 8.95 11.08
N GLN A 340 -8.00 8.50 10.91
CA GLN A 340 -9.14 9.07 11.63
C GLN A 340 -9.10 8.70 13.11
N ILE A 341 -8.77 7.44 13.43
CA ILE A 341 -8.49 6.99 14.79
C ILE A 341 -7.44 7.89 15.43
N TRP A 342 -6.31 8.10 14.75
CA TRP A 342 -5.25 8.96 15.27
C TRP A 342 -5.74 10.39 15.51
N SER A 343 -6.53 10.96 14.59
CA SER A 343 -7.10 12.30 14.75
C SER A 343 -8.07 12.39 15.94
N TYR A 344 -8.86 11.34 16.20
CA TYR A 344 -9.72 11.26 17.38
C TYR A 344 -8.89 11.22 18.67
N LEU A 345 -7.83 10.42 18.69
CA LEU A 345 -6.94 10.30 19.86
C LEU A 345 -6.16 11.59 20.14
N ILE A 346 -5.68 12.28 19.09
CA ILE A 346 -5.12 13.63 19.23
C ILE A 346 -6.16 14.56 19.83
N THR A 347 -7.40 14.55 19.33
CA THR A 347 -8.48 15.41 19.86
C THR A 347 -8.78 15.09 21.33
N ALA A 348 -8.73 13.81 21.72
CA ALA A 348 -8.97 13.37 23.09
C ALA A 348 -7.89 13.83 24.09
N TYR A 349 -6.63 13.91 23.66
CA TYR A 349 -5.49 14.21 24.53
C TYR A 349 -5.04 15.68 24.47
N VAL A 350 -5.10 16.30 23.29
CA VAL A 350 -4.64 17.68 23.06
C VAL A 350 -5.79 18.68 23.10
N GLY A 351 -7.03 18.25 22.83
CA GLY A 351 -8.18 19.13 22.73
C GLY A 351 -8.55 19.81 24.05
N ASP A 352 -8.90 21.10 23.97
CA ASP A 352 -9.44 21.81 25.13
C ASP A 352 -10.84 21.28 25.45
N THR A 353 -10.92 20.53 26.54
CA THR A 353 -12.16 19.96 27.08
C THR A 353 -13.24 20.99 27.38
N LYS A 354 -12.89 22.28 27.54
CA LYS A 354 -13.86 23.37 27.75
C LYS A 354 -14.50 23.85 26.45
N LEU A 355 -13.74 23.88 25.35
CA LEU A 355 -14.19 24.33 24.03
C LEU A 355 -14.85 23.22 23.20
N LEU A 356 -14.42 21.96 23.38
CA LEU A 356 -14.88 20.80 22.59
C LEU A 356 -16.02 20.00 23.23
N LYS A 357 -16.79 20.60 24.16
CA LYS A 357 -17.88 19.94 24.89
C LYS A 357 -18.94 19.34 23.94
N GLY A 358 -19.52 18.21 24.34
CA GLY A 358 -20.54 17.49 23.56
C GLY A 358 -19.94 16.40 22.68
N LYS A 359 -20.04 16.53 21.34
CA LYS A 359 -19.70 15.48 20.37
C LYS A 359 -18.22 15.06 20.37
N PHE A 360 -17.31 15.93 20.80
CA PHE A 360 -15.86 15.69 20.79
C PHE A 360 -15.25 15.66 22.20
N SER A 361 -16.03 15.25 23.21
CA SER A 361 -15.48 14.96 24.54
C SER A 361 -14.43 13.85 24.46
N ARG A 362 -13.49 13.83 25.42
CA ARG A 362 -12.44 12.80 25.51
C ARG A 362 -13.00 11.38 25.40
N GLN A 363 -14.01 11.08 26.23
CA GLN A 363 -14.69 9.77 26.22
C GLN A 363 -15.28 9.43 24.86
N ASN A 364 -16.01 10.36 24.23
CA ASN A 364 -16.61 10.12 22.91
C ASN A 364 -15.54 9.86 21.84
N CYS A 365 -14.43 10.60 21.87
CA CYS A 365 -13.31 10.41 20.94
C CYS A 365 -12.66 9.03 21.11
N LEU A 366 -12.47 8.56 22.36
CA LEU A 366 -11.95 7.22 22.63
C LEU A 366 -12.92 6.12 22.15
N GLU A 367 -14.22 6.26 22.42
CA GLU A 367 -15.24 5.32 21.94
C GLU A 367 -15.30 5.24 20.42
N TRP A 368 -15.19 6.39 19.73
CA TRP A 368 -15.10 6.42 18.28
C TRP A 368 -13.85 5.70 17.77
N ALA A 369 -12.69 5.94 18.37
CA ALA A 369 -11.45 5.26 18.00
C ALA A 369 -11.58 3.72 18.12
N GLU A 370 -12.24 3.23 19.19
CA GLU A 370 -12.49 1.80 19.38
C GLU A 370 -13.48 1.21 18.36
N ARG A 371 -14.53 1.94 17.99
CA ARG A 371 -15.49 1.49 16.96
C ARG A 371 -14.84 1.44 15.58
N LEU A 372 -14.03 2.45 15.27
CA LEU A 372 -13.35 2.56 13.99
C LEU A 372 -12.32 1.45 13.77
N ILE A 373 -11.57 1.06 14.80
CA ILE A 373 -10.57 -0.01 14.64
C ILE A 373 -11.23 -1.36 14.37
N LYS A 374 -12.37 -1.65 15.00
CA LYS A 374 -13.17 -2.87 14.72
C LYS A 374 -13.64 -2.91 13.27
N ASN A 375 -14.24 -1.82 12.79
CA ASN A 375 -14.68 -1.72 11.39
C ASN A 375 -13.51 -1.90 10.39
N ALA A 376 -12.36 -1.28 10.66
CA ALA A 376 -11.17 -1.44 9.82
C ALA A 376 -10.68 -2.89 9.75
N LEU A 377 -10.75 -3.64 10.87
CA LEU A 377 -10.40 -5.05 10.94
C LEU A 377 -11.37 -5.92 10.13
N ASP A 378 -12.68 -5.66 10.23
CA ASP A 378 -13.71 -6.39 9.49
C ASP A 378 -13.49 -6.24 7.97
N CYS A 379 -13.24 -5.02 7.50
CA CYS A 379 -12.93 -4.75 6.09
C CYS A 379 -11.63 -5.42 5.62
N TYR A 380 -10.66 -5.64 6.52
CA TYR A 380 -9.36 -6.22 6.17
C TYR A 380 -9.33 -7.75 6.17
N GLY A 381 -10.28 -8.40 6.84
CA GLY A 381 -10.24 -9.84 7.15
C GLY A 381 -9.94 -10.74 5.94
N GLU A 382 -10.61 -10.52 4.81
CA GLU A 382 -10.40 -11.30 3.58
C GLU A 382 -8.99 -11.12 3.01
N ARG A 383 -8.51 -9.87 2.95
CA ARG A 383 -7.18 -9.56 2.41
C ARG A 383 -6.09 -10.16 3.29
N GLY A 384 -6.20 -9.99 4.61
CA GLY A 384 -5.30 -10.56 5.58
C GLY A 384 -5.16 -12.08 5.42
N ARG A 385 -6.30 -12.77 5.24
CA ARG A 385 -6.34 -14.22 4.98
C ARG A 385 -5.65 -14.59 3.67
N LYS A 386 -5.92 -13.87 2.58
CA LYS A 386 -5.26 -14.08 1.28
C LYS A 386 -3.75 -13.90 1.34
N SER A 387 -3.28 -12.84 2.01
CA SER A 387 -1.85 -12.56 2.18
C SER A 387 -1.15 -13.64 3.02
N TYR A 388 -1.77 -14.05 4.14
CA TYR A 388 -1.28 -15.15 4.97
C TYR A 388 -1.16 -16.45 4.16
N GLN A 389 -2.23 -16.84 3.43
CA GLN A 389 -2.22 -18.06 2.64
C GLN A 389 -1.14 -18.05 1.56
N GLN A 390 -0.90 -16.91 0.91
CA GLN A 390 0.19 -16.80 -0.06
C GLN A 390 1.56 -16.98 0.61
N ILE A 391 1.84 -16.25 1.70
CA ILE A 391 3.13 -16.39 2.41
C ILE A 391 3.37 -17.86 2.79
N LYS A 392 2.34 -18.55 3.29
CA LYS A 392 2.39 -19.98 3.60
C LYS A 392 2.60 -20.86 2.37
N ASN A 393 1.95 -20.54 1.25
CA ASN A 393 2.09 -21.29 0.00
C ASN A 393 3.47 -21.11 -0.66
N TYR A 394 4.22 -20.06 -0.34
CA TYR A 394 5.56 -19.79 -0.89
C TYR A 394 6.69 -20.09 0.11
N SER A 395 6.40 -20.34 1.39
CA SER A 395 7.41 -20.70 2.38
C SER A 395 7.93 -22.12 2.15
N GLY A 396 9.25 -22.30 2.32
CA GLY A 396 9.90 -23.60 2.16
C GLY A 396 9.97 -24.14 0.71
N LYS A 397 9.43 -23.42 -0.28
CA LYS A 397 9.55 -23.79 -1.69
C LYS A 397 10.92 -23.40 -2.23
N GLN A 398 11.67 -24.38 -2.71
CA GLN A 398 12.86 -24.13 -3.53
C GLN A 398 12.43 -23.82 -4.96
N LYS A 399 12.82 -22.65 -5.44
CA LYS A 399 12.72 -22.26 -6.85
C LYS A 399 14.09 -21.74 -7.28
N THR A 400 14.43 -21.94 -8.54
CA THR A 400 15.81 -21.92 -9.08
C THR A 400 16.44 -20.53 -9.24
N GLU A 401 17.60 -20.32 -8.60
CA GLU A 401 18.93 -20.00 -9.16
C GLU A 401 19.94 -20.07 -8.00
N PHE A 402 21.05 -20.80 -8.17
CA PHE A 402 22.06 -20.96 -7.12
C PHE A 402 23.11 -19.86 -7.23
N SER A 403 23.28 -19.11 -6.16
CA SER A 403 24.27 -18.04 -6.09
C SER A 403 25.29 -18.44 -5.01
N GLY A 404 26.53 -18.68 -5.42
CA GLY A 404 27.59 -19.34 -4.64
C GLY A 404 27.87 -18.85 -3.22
N LEU A 405 28.65 -19.69 -2.52
CA LEU A 405 29.16 -19.54 -1.15
C LEU A 405 29.71 -18.13 -0.91
N LYS A 406 29.10 -17.35 -0.01
CA LYS A 406 29.85 -16.35 0.76
C LYS A 406 30.94 -17.11 1.54
N PRO A 407 32.06 -16.46 1.94
CA PRO A 407 33.16 -17.13 2.66
C PRO A 407 32.71 -17.93 3.91
N ASP A 408 31.53 -17.61 4.44
CA ASP A 408 30.84 -18.31 5.52
C ASP A 408 29.55 -19.05 5.00
N SER A 409 29.74 -20.10 4.21
CA SER A 409 28.96 -21.36 4.12
C SER A 409 27.41 -21.41 4.09
N THR A 410 26.66 -20.34 3.79
CA THR A 410 25.18 -20.43 3.67
C THR A 410 24.73 -20.45 2.20
N ILE A 411 24.01 -21.50 1.76
CA ILE A 411 23.37 -21.52 0.44
C ILE A 411 22.13 -20.63 0.48
N ILE A 412 21.86 -19.87 -0.58
CA ILE A 412 20.68 -19.00 -0.69
C ILE A 412 19.94 -19.36 -1.99
N PHE A 413 18.63 -19.60 -1.88
CA PHE A 413 17.74 -19.85 -3.02
C PHE A 413 17.01 -18.57 -3.43
N TYR A 414 16.76 -18.44 -4.74
CA TYR A 414 16.07 -17.30 -5.33
C TYR A 414 14.96 -17.76 -6.27
N GLU A 415 13.83 -17.06 -6.24
CA GLU A 415 12.81 -17.16 -7.28
C GLU A 415 13.00 -16.03 -8.30
N GLN A 416 13.00 -16.38 -9.58
CA GLN A 416 13.17 -15.45 -10.68
C GLN A 416 11.86 -14.75 -11.04
N TYR A 417 11.91 -13.42 -11.12
CA TYR A 417 10.86 -12.52 -11.59
C TYR A 417 11.44 -11.60 -12.68
N ASN A 418 11.50 -12.11 -13.91
CA ASN A 418 12.26 -11.48 -15.02
C ASN A 418 13.76 -11.37 -14.69
N ASP A 419 14.34 -10.18 -14.57
CA ASP A 419 15.77 -10.02 -14.20
C ASP A 419 15.96 -9.71 -12.70
N ILE A 420 14.86 -9.71 -11.95
CA ILE A 420 14.87 -9.58 -10.49
C ILE A 420 14.78 -10.98 -9.88
N TYR A 421 15.75 -11.31 -9.03
CA TYR A 421 15.81 -12.57 -8.30
C TYR A 421 15.53 -12.30 -6.83
N VAL A 422 14.45 -12.87 -6.29
CA VAL A 422 14.04 -12.61 -4.90
C VAL A 422 14.36 -13.81 -4.04
N GLN A 423 15.09 -13.61 -2.93
CA GLN A 423 15.40 -14.70 -2.01
C GLN A 423 14.10 -15.39 -1.54
N THR A 424 14.07 -16.72 -1.58
CA THR A 424 12.91 -17.51 -1.16
C THR A 424 12.67 -17.38 0.34
N ILE A 425 11.41 -17.54 0.77
CA ILE A 425 11.06 -17.49 2.20
C ILE A 425 11.36 -18.86 2.85
N PRO A 426 12.12 -18.92 3.96
CA PRO A 426 12.29 -20.14 4.74
C PRO A 426 10.94 -20.73 5.22
N PRO A 427 10.87 -22.00 5.62
CA PRO A 427 9.68 -22.55 6.27
C PRO A 427 9.21 -21.69 7.44
N ILE A 428 7.90 -21.56 7.60
CA ILE A 428 7.26 -20.78 8.66
C ILE A 428 6.57 -21.72 9.65
N ILE A 429 6.74 -21.49 10.95
CA ILE A 429 6.01 -22.16 12.03
C ILE A 429 5.22 -21.13 12.84
N GLU A 430 4.00 -21.50 13.20
CA GLU A 430 3.10 -20.70 14.01
C GLU A 430 3.29 -21.00 15.50
N ILE A 431 3.46 -19.95 16.32
CA ILE A 431 3.58 -20.08 17.77
C ILE A 431 2.30 -19.58 18.45
N GLY A 432 1.64 -20.48 19.19
CA GLY A 432 0.54 -20.17 20.11
C GLY A 432 1.02 -19.86 21.54
N LYS A 433 0.11 -19.48 22.44
CA LYS A 433 0.46 -19.32 23.87
C LYS A 433 0.76 -20.69 24.48
N GLY A 434 1.99 -20.90 24.96
CA GLY A 434 2.34 -22.01 25.87
C GLY A 434 2.89 -23.30 25.26
N SER A 435 3.52 -23.28 24.08
CA SER A 435 3.87 -24.53 23.38
C SER A 435 5.22 -25.16 23.79
N SER A 436 5.17 -26.08 24.76
CA SER A 436 6.26 -27.05 25.06
C SER A 436 6.49 -28.08 23.95
N HIS A 437 5.49 -28.33 23.10
CA HIS A 437 5.57 -29.26 21.95
C HIS A 437 6.56 -28.82 20.85
N LEU A 438 7.00 -27.56 20.87
CA LEU A 438 7.98 -27.06 19.90
C LEU A 438 9.37 -27.65 20.15
N ASP A 439 9.77 -27.84 21.41
CA ASP A 439 11.06 -28.47 21.71
C ASP A 439 11.10 -29.92 21.21
N GLU A 440 9.99 -30.66 21.30
CA GLU A 440 9.84 -32.00 20.71
C GLU A 440 9.87 -31.97 19.18
N PHE A 441 9.17 -31.01 18.53
CA PHE A 441 9.23 -30.86 17.08
C PHE A 441 10.65 -30.52 16.60
N TYR A 442 11.38 -29.67 17.33
CA TYR A 442 12.77 -29.34 17.03
C TYR A 442 13.67 -30.57 17.14
N GLN A 443 13.56 -31.34 18.23
CA GLN A 443 14.32 -32.60 18.36
C GLN A 443 13.98 -33.58 17.23
N LYS A 444 12.70 -33.69 16.84
CA LYS A 444 12.25 -34.56 15.76
C LYS A 444 12.72 -34.10 14.38
N THR A 445 12.80 -32.79 14.13
CA THR A 445 13.31 -32.22 12.87
C THR A 445 14.82 -32.46 12.74
N ILE A 446 15.55 -32.31 13.85
CA ILE A 446 16.97 -32.65 13.97
C ILE A 446 17.19 -34.15 13.70
N GLU A 447 16.30 -35.03 14.19
CA GLU A 447 16.34 -36.48 13.91
C GLU A 447 16.02 -36.82 12.45
N ILE A 448 15.01 -36.17 11.84
CA ILE A 448 14.65 -36.37 10.42
C ILE A 448 15.80 -35.98 9.50
N GLY A 449 16.54 -34.92 9.83
CA GLY A 449 17.70 -34.49 9.06
C GLY A 449 18.87 -35.47 9.13
N LYS A 450 19.04 -36.19 10.24
CA LYS A 450 20.04 -37.27 10.36
C LYS A 450 19.72 -38.50 9.50
N GLY A 451 18.46 -38.68 9.09
CA GLY A 451 17.98 -39.84 8.34
C GLY A 451 17.63 -39.58 6.87
N SER A 452 17.98 -38.43 6.30
CA SER A 452 17.61 -38.05 4.92
C SER A 452 18.83 -38.08 4.01
N ARG A 453 18.70 -38.66 2.81
CA ARG A 453 19.84 -38.89 1.90
C ARG A 453 20.08 -37.73 0.93
N ASN A 454 19.08 -36.89 0.71
CA ASN A 454 19.18 -35.70 -0.11
C ASN A 454 18.22 -34.60 0.38
N LEU A 455 18.36 -33.42 -0.21
CA LEU A 455 17.65 -32.20 0.17
C LEU A 455 16.14 -32.33 -0.07
N ASP A 456 15.72 -32.86 -1.22
CA ASP A 456 14.31 -33.05 -1.56
C ASP A 456 13.60 -34.00 -0.58
N GLU A 457 14.27 -35.08 -0.18
CA GLU A 457 13.75 -36.05 0.80
C GLU A 457 13.59 -35.43 2.18
N PHE A 458 14.54 -34.60 2.62
CA PHE A 458 14.46 -33.87 3.88
C PHE A 458 13.28 -32.88 3.90
N TYR A 459 13.13 -32.06 2.85
CA TYR A 459 12.02 -31.12 2.75
C TYR A 459 10.66 -31.83 2.64
N GLN A 460 10.55 -32.91 1.87
CA GLN A 460 9.34 -33.72 1.83
C GLN A 460 8.99 -34.30 3.19
N LYS A 461 9.97 -34.80 3.96
CA LYS A 461 9.76 -35.32 5.31
C LYS A 461 9.37 -34.23 6.32
N ILE A 462 9.98 -33.04 6.25
CA ILE A 462 9.57 -31.89 7.08
C ILE A 462 8.16 -31.46 6.72
N GLN A 463 7.85 -31.28 5.43
CA GLN A 463 6.52 -30.87 4.96
C GLN A 463 5.45 -31.90 5.35
N LYS A 464 5.78 -33.20 5.27
CA LYS A 464 4.93 -34.29 5.72
C LYS A 464 4.72 -34.27 7.24
N THR A 465 5.79 -34.15 8.03
CA THR A 465 5.71 -34.04 9.50
C THR A 465 4.94 -32.78 9.93
N PHE A 466 5.12 -31.68 9.21
CA PHE A 466 4.40 -30.43 9.38
C PHE A 466 2.91 -30.60 9.10
N ASN A 467 2.55 -31.23 7.97
CA ASN A 467 1.16 -31.52 7.61
C ASN A 467 0.50 -32.48 8.61
N GLU A 468 1.22 -33.49 9.10
CA GLU A 468 0.76 -34.46 10.10
C GLU A 468 0.58 -33.81 11.49
N SER A 469 1.45 -32.87 11.87
CA SER A 469 1.32 -32.10 13.13
C SER A 469 0.23 -31.02 13.08
N SER A 470 -0.16 -30.57 11.89
CA SER A 470 -1.17 -29.55 11.65
C SER A 470 -2.59 -30.12 11.50
N GLN A 471 -2.75 -31.45 11.47
CA GLN A 471 -4.02 -32.13 11.18
C GLN A 471 -5.08 -32.05 12.29
N SER A 472 -4.90 -31.21 13.31
CA SER A 472 -5.99 -30.92 14.26
C SER A 472 -6.96 -29.82 13.80
N GLN A 473 -6.74 -29.09 12.69
CA GLN A 473 -7.71 -28.10 12.18
C GLN A 473 -7.76 -28.01 10.64
N GLU A 474 -8.90 -28.48 10.10
CA GLU A 474 -9.52 -28.24 8.77
C GLU A 474 -8.85 -28.79 7.48
N GLU A 475 -9.62 -29.65 6.80
CA GLU A 475 -9.37 -30.16 5.45
C GLU A 475 -9.41 -29.04 4.40
N ILE A 476 -8.33 -28.91 3.62
CA ILE A 476 -8.34 -28.15 2.37
C ILE A 476 -7.77 -29.04 1.26
N THR A 477 -8.60 -29.34 0.26
CA THR A 477 -8.23 -30.01 -0.99
C THR A 477 -7.20 -29.19 -1.78
N GLN A 478 -6.06 -29.81 -2.09
CA GLN A 478 -4.99 -29.25 -2.93
C GLN A 478 -5.37 -29.30 -4.43
N PRO A 479 -4.98 -28.30 -5.24
CA PRO A 479 -4.90 -28.45 -6.69
C PRO A 479 -3.54 -29.06 -7.09
N THR A 480 -3.59 -30.08 -7.95
CA THR A 480 -2.44 -30.73 -8.60
C THR A 480 -1.61 -29.74 -9.42
N MET A 481 -0.29 -29.69 -9.17
CA MET A 481 0.70 -28.98 -9.99
C MET A 481 1.19 -29.88 -11.14
N PRO A 482 1.61 -29.32 -12.29
CA PRO A 482 2.27 -30.07 -13.35
C PRO A 482 3.76 -30.29 -13.05
N ASP A 483 4.23 -31.50 -13.33
CA ASP A 483 5.63 -31.91 -13.24
C ASP A 483 6.49 -31.14 -14.27
N ASN A 484 7.61 -30.57 -13.81
CA ASN A 484 8.65 -30.03 -14.70
C ASN A 484 9.96 -30.81 -14.45
N PRO A 485 10.40 -31.67 -15.38
CA PRO A 485 11.52 -32.57 -15.15
C PRO A 485 12.80 -31.98 -15.76
N ASP A 486 13.42 -31.01 -15.10
CA ASP A 486 14.80 -30.63 -15.42
C ASP A 486 15.46 -29.96 -14.20
N ASN A 487 15.98 -30.78 -13.29
CA ASN A 487 16.98 -30.34 -12.31
C ASN A 487 17.98 -31.48 -12.09
N LYS A 488 19.18 -31.33 -12.65
CA LYS A 488 20.32 -32.21 -12.33
C LYS A 488 20.76 -31.91 -10.90
N ALA A 489 20.45 -32.81 -9.98
CA ALA A 489 20.86 -32.73 -8.58
C ALA A 489 22.39 -32.94 -8.45
N SER A 490 23.10 -31.93 -7.96
CA SER A 490 24.44 -32.11 -7.39
C SER A 490 24.31 -32.64 -5.96
N SER A 491 25.01 -33.73 -5.63
CA SER A 491 25.00 -34.34 -4.29
C SER A 491 25.79 -33.48 -3.30
N PHE A 492 25.11 -32.88 -2.32
CA PHE A 492 25.73 -32.19 -1.18
C PHE A 492 25.83 -33.11 0.04
N SER A 493 26.83 -32.91 0.89
CA SER A 493 26.95 -33.66 2.15
C SER A 493 25.95 -33.16 3.20
N ILE A 494 25.52 -34.04 4.12
CA ILE A 494 24.52 -33.73 5.16
C ILE A 494 25.02 -32.61 6.09
N GLU A 495 26.32 -32.57 6.40
CA GLU A 495 26.93 -31.53 7.24
C GLU A 495 26.99 -30.17 6.53
N GLU A 496 27.17 -30.15 5.21
CA GLU A 496 26.94 -28.95 4.41
C GLU A 496 25.46 -28.56 4.53
N ILE A 497 24.50 -29.48 4.31
CA ILE A 497 23.05 -29.21 4.37
C ILE A 497 22.59 -28.63 5.72
N PHE A 498 23.21 -29.05 6.83
CA PHE A 498 22.95 -28.51 8.17
C PHE A 498 23.59 -27.14 8.42
N GLY A 499 24.75 -26.85 7.83
CA GLY A 499 25.33 -25.50 7.82
C GLY A 499 24.55 -24.53 6.91
N ILE A 500 23.68 -25.06 6.05
CA ILE A 500 23.18 -24.38 4.87
C ILE A 500 21.93 -23.53 5.08
N GLN A 501 20.99 -23.79 6.02
CA GLN A 501 19.74 -22.98 6.04
C GLN A 501 18.78 -23.09 7.24
N GLU A 502 19.19 -23.48 8.45
CA GLU A 502 18.24 -23.50 9.57
C GLU A 502 18.01 -22.12 10.20
N LYS A 503 17.06 -21.37 9.63
CA LYS A 503 16.19 -20.45 10.39
C LYS A 503 14.76 -20.62 9.93
N ILE A 504 14.05 -21.55 10.56
CA ILE A 504 12.59 -21.56 10.52
C ILE A 504 12.10 -20.22 11.08
N ILE A 505 11.23 -19.55 10.35
CA ILE A 505 10.61 -18.30 10.78
C ILE A 505 9.49 -18.65 11.76
N GLN A 506 9.59 -18.15 12.99
CA GLN A 506 8.59 -18.33 14.04
C GLN A 506 7.64 -17.14 14.07
N LEU A 507 6.39 -17.34 13.68
CA LEU A 507 5.40 -16.27 13.69
C LEU A 507 4.61 -16.26 15.00
N PRO A 508 4.62 -15.13 15.75
CA PRO A 508 3.83 -14.99 16.95
C PRO A 508 2.36 -14.76 16.57
N MET A 509 1.63 -15.84 16.29
CA MET A 509 0.27 -15.77 15.78
C MET A 509 -0.68 -15.03 16.72
N SER A 510 -0.42 -15.04 18.03
CA SER A 510 -1.21 -14.26 19.00
C SER A 510 -1.15 -12.74 18.78
N ALA A 511 -0.10 -12.23 18.14
CA ALA A 511 0.07 -10.79 17.87
C ALA A 511 -0.27 -10.43 16.42
N LEU A 512 -0.25 -11.41 15.51
CA LEU A 512 -0.66 -11.28 14.11
C LEU A 512 -2.09 -11.77 13.84
N THR A 513 -2.83 -12.04 14.91
CA THR A 513 -4.23 -12.43 14.87
C THR A 513 -5.01 -11.53 15.80
N TYR A 514 -6.10 -10.98 15.31
CA TYR A 514 -7.13 -10.38 16.13
C TYR A 514 -8.29 -11.35 16.28
N LEU A 515 -8.68 -11.60 17.53
CA LEU A 515 -9.88 -12.34 17.90
C LEU A 515 -10.84 -11.33 18.52
N ASP A 516 -12.01 -11.16 17.90
CA ASP A 516 -13.08 -10.42 18.54
C ASP A 516 -13.66 -11.27 19.68
N SER A 517 -13.87 -10.67 20.85
CA SER A 517 -14.40 -11.41 22.00
C SER A 517 -15.83 -11.88 21.80
N ASN A 518 -16.53 -11.33 20.80
CA ASN A 518 -17.94 -11.57 20.52
C ASN A 518 -18.20 -12.33 19.21
N SER A 519 -17.16 -12.69 18.45
CA SER A 519 -17.30 -13.46 17.23
C SER A 519 -16.14 -14.44 17.04
N ASP A 520 -16.43 -15.63 16.50
CA ASP A 520 -15.41 -16.61 16.09
C ASP A 520 -14.56 -16.11 14.88
N ASN A 521 -14.76 -14.85 14.45
CA ASN A 521 -14.07 -14.27 13.31
C ASN A 521 -12.62 -13.92 13.67
N LYS A 522 -11.72 -14.78 13.21
CA LYS A 522 -10.27 -14.58 13.26
C LYS A 522 -9.81 -13.65 12.12
N VAL A 523 -9.25 -12.49 12.46
CA VAL A 523 -8.65 -11.56 11.49
C VAL A 523 -7.13 -11.72 11.47
N TYR A 524 -6.59 -12.08 10.31
CA TYR A 524 -5.16 -12.26 10.07
C TYR A 524 -4.50 -10.92 9.70
N LEU A 525 -3.52 -10.47 10.46
CA LEU A 525 -2.79 -9.21 10.25
C LEU A 525 -1.54 -9.44 9.39
N PHE A 526 -1.73 -9.94 8.17
CA PHE A 526 -0.68 -10.19 7.18
C PHE A 526 -0.81 -9.28 5.96
N GLY A 527 0.30 -9.02 5.26
CA GLY A 527 0.38 -8.07 4.15
C GLY A 527 0.88 -6.69 4.60
N ILE A 528 1.41 -5.91 3.66
CA ILE A 528 2.02 -4.59 3.94
C ILE A 528 1.06 -3.64 4.68
N HIS A 529 -0.24 -3.72 4.39
CA HIS A 529 -1.28 -2.87 5.00
C HIS A 529 -1.61 -3.26 6.44
N ALA A 530 -1.22 -4.45 6.91
CA ALA A 530 -1.37 -4.85 8.30
C ALA A 530 -0.57 -3.94 9.25
N SER A 531 0.52 -3.33 8.77
CA SER A 531 1.29 -2.33 9.53
C SER A 531 0.41 -1.17 10.01
N LEU A 532 -0.55 -0.73 9.18
CA LEU A 532 -1.51 0.34 9.48
C LEU A 532 -2.44 -0.06 10.62
N LEU A 533 -2.99 -1.28 10.54
CA LEU A 533 -3.92 -1.80 11.52
C LEU A 533 -3.24 -2.07 12.85
N LEU A 534 -2.02 -2.62 12.83
CA LEU A 534 -1.20 -2.79 14.02
C LEU A 534 -0.90 -1.44 14.69
N PHE A 535 -0.58 -0.42 13.89
CA PHE A 535 -0.39 0.94 14.41
C PHE A 535 -1.67 1.51 15.04
N GLY A 536 -2.82 1.42 14.37
CA GLY A 536 -4.10 1.87 14.90
C GLY A 536 -4.53 1.12 16.17
N LEU A 537 -4.35 -0.20 16.18
CA LEU A 537 -4.58 -1.06 17.33
C LEU A 537 -3.67 -0.71 18.51
N GLY A 538 -2.39 -0.42 18.26
CA GLY A 538 -1.44 0.03 19.28
C GLY A 538 -1.84 1.39 19.87
N LEU A 539 -2.27 2.33 19.03
CA LEU A 539 -2.74 3.64 19.47
C LEU A 539 -3.98 3.53 20.37
N VAL A 540 -4.97 2.72 19.97
CA VAL A 540 -6.19 2.49 20.77
C VAL A 540 -5.84 1.85 22.12
N GLU A 541 -4.98 0.84 22.15
CA GLU A 541 -4.56 0.21 23.41
C GLU A 541 -3.79 1.15 24.34
N LEU A 542 -2.90 1.96 23.77
CA LEU A 542 -2.13 2.93 24.54
C LEU A 542 -3.03 4.02 25.14
N CYS A 543 -4.05 4.46 24.40
CA CYS A 543 -4.87 5.62 24.76
C CYS A 543 -6.16 5.30 25.53
N LYS A 544 -6.49 4.03 25.72
CA LYS A 544 -7.75 3.61 26.37
C LYS A 544 -7.83 4.08 27.83
N ASP A 545 -8.92 4.76 28.18
CA ASP A 545 -9.25 5.12 29.56
C ASP A 545 -9.84 3.91 30.28
N ASN A 546 -9.24 3.50 31.40
CA ASN A 546 -9.70 2.39 32.25
C ASN A 546 -8.97 2.43 33.60
N GLN A 547 -9.54 1.74 34.61
CA GLN A 547 -8.92 1.49 35.92
C GLN A 547 -7.45 1.02 35.75
N GLU A 548 -6.59 1.40 36.70
CA GLU A 548 -5.14 1.16 36.70
C GLU A 548 -4.77 -0.33 36.52
N GLU A 549 -5.70 -1.22 36.89
CA GLU A 549 -5.60 -2.66 36.71
C GLU A 549 -5.41 -3.07 35.24
N GLY A 550 -4.32 -3.81 34.98
CA GLY A 550 -3.96 -4.29 33.65
C GLY A 550 -3.40 -3.22 32.68
N LEU A 551 -3.22 -1.96 33.11
CA LEU A 551 -2.67 -0.90 32.24
C LEU A 551 -1.26 -1.22 31.75
N GLU A 552 -0.43 -1.80 32.62
CA GLU A 552 0.94 -2.21 32.27
C GLU A 552 0.96 -3.27 31.14
N GLU A 553 0.07 -4.26 31.18
CA GLU A 553 -0.06 -5.28 30.13
C GLU A 553 -0.54 -4.67 28.81
N ARG A 554 -1.48 -3.72 28.87
CA ARG A 554 -1.96 -3.01 27.68
C ARG A 554 -0.86 -2.19 27.02
N ILE A 555 -0.03 -1.49 27.79
CA ILE A 555 1.12 -0.74 27.25
C ILE A 555 2.14 -1.71 26.62
N ARG A 556 2.38 -2.88 27.23
CA ARG A 556 3.23 -3.93 26.62
C ARG A 556 2.65 -4.47 25.32
N MET A 557 1.32 -4.65 25.23
CA MET A 557 0.65 -5.08 24.00
C MET A 557 0.73 -3.99 22.91
N ALA A 558 0.48 -2.73 23.26
CA ALA A 558 0.62 -1.59 22.36
C ALA A 558 2.04 -1.50 21.80
N MET A 559 3.05 -1.58 22.69
CA MET A 559 4.46 -1.65 22.32
C MET A 559 4.73 -2.76 21.31
N LYS A 560 4.26 -3.99 21.58
CA LYS A 560 4.41 -5.13 20.67
C LYS A 560 3.81 -4.84 19.29
N ARG A 561 2.59 -4.28 19.25
CA ARG A 561 1.92 -3.92 17.99
C ARG A 561 2.67 -2.85 17.21
N PHE A 562 3.20 -1.82 17.87
CA PHE A 562 4.01 -0.79 17.22
C PHE A 562 5.30 -1.36 16.64
N THR A 563 5.99 -2.24 17.38
CA THR A 563 7.21 -2.90 16.91
C THR A 563 6.92 -3.76 15.67
N LEU A 564 5.88 -4.61 15.72
CA LEU A 564 5.49 -5.45 14.58
C LEU A 564 5.03 -4.63 13.37
N GLY A 565 4.25 -3.57 13.60
CA GLY A 565 3.80 -2.69 12.53
C GLY A 565 4.97 -1.97 11.86
N ALA A 566 5.95 -1.50 12.64
CA ALA A 566 7.18 -0.90 12.13
C ALA A 566 8.01 -1.90 11.33
N ALA A 567 8.10 -3.16 11.78
CA ALA A 567 8.84 -4.20 11.10
C ALA A 567 8.25 -4.56 9.73
N ILE A 568 6.93 -4.71 9.63
CA ILE A 568 6.21 -4.94 8.36
C ILE A 568 6.40 -3.77 7.40
N ALA A 569 6.42 -2.54 7.93
CA ALA A 569 6.57 -1.32 7.13
C ALA A 569 8.04 -1.02 6.74
N SER A 570 9.02 -1.68 7.36
CA SER A 570 10.44 -1.44 7.10
C SER A 570 10.91 -2.12 5.81
N GLU A 571 12.04 -1.66 5.27
CA GLU A 571 12.70 -2.30 4.13
C GLU A 571 13.15 -3.71 4.51
N GLY A 572 12.58 -4.73 3.85
CA GLY A 572 12.83 -6.13 4.17
C GLY A 572 13.92 -6.80 3.32
N THR A 573 14.54 -6.09 2.39
CA THR A 573 15.57 -6.63 1.48
C THR A 573 16.76 -5.70 1.29
N VAL A 574 17.90 -6.27 0.93
CA VAL A 574 19.10 -5.60 0.43
C VAL A 574 19.35 -6.07 -1.00
N ASP A 575 19.80 -5.13 -1.82
CA ASP A 575 20.07 -5.35 -3.22
C ASP A 575 21.53 -5.70 -3.51
N GLU A 576 21.71 -6.72 -4.34
CA GLU A 576 23.00 -7.15 -4.86
C GLU A 576 22.94 -7.27 -6.39
N LYS A 577 23.70 -6.44 -7.10
CA LYS A 577 23.88 -6.57 -8.56
C LYS A 577 24.94 -7.62 -8.84
N ARG A 578 24.66 -8.55 -9.77
CA ARG A 578 25.66 -9.51 -10.31
C ARG A 578 25.50 -9.59 -11.82
N GLY A 579 26.41 -8.96 -12.56
CA GLY A 579 26.25 -8.72 -13.99
C GLY A 579 25.02 -7.85 -14.25
N GLU A 580 24.16 -8.25 -15.19
CA GLU A 580 22.91 -7.55 -15.52
C GLU A 580 21.74 -7.91 -14.58
N LYS A 581 21.92 -8.89 -13.70
CA LYS A 581 20.86 -9.40 -12.81
C LYS A 581 20.87 -8.68 -11.45
N THR A 582 19.68 -8.44 -10.90
CA THR A 582 19.51 -7.87 -9.55
C THR A 582 18.97 -8.93 -8.60
N TYR A 583 19.65 -9.15 -7.49
CA TYR A 583 19.27 -10.10 -6.44
C TYR A 583 18.78 -9.35 -5.19
N LEU A 584 17.58 -9.66 -4.72
CA LEU A 584 17.00 -9.15 -3.47
C LEU A 584 17.23 -10.16 -2.35
N GLN A 585 18.21 -9.89 -1.49
CA GLN A 585 18.49 -10.65 -0.27
C GLN A 585 17.58 -10.17 0.85
N ARG A 586 16.84 -11.06 1.49
CA ARG A 586 15.94 -10.73 2.60
C ARG A 586 16.72 -10.50 3.89
N ILE A 587 16.35 -9.44 4.61
CA ILE A 587 16.93 -9.07 5.90
C ILE A 587 16.22 -9.87 6.98
N PHE A 588 16.67 -11.10 7.21
CA PHE A 588 16.28 -11.87 8.39
C PHE A 588 17.25 -11.68 9.55
N THR A 589 18.52 -11.33 9.26
CA THR A 589 19.64 -11.41 10.21
C THR A 589 20.79 -10.48 9.83
N GLU A 590 20.85 -9.26 10.36
CA GLU A 590 22.08 -8.44 10.24
C GLU A 590 22.82 -8.22 11.55
N GLN A 591 22.40 -8.89 12.62
CA GLN A 591 23.24 -9.09 13.80
C GLN A 591 23.21 -10.57 14.14
N LYS A 592 24.37 -11.25 14.05
CA LYS A 592 24.55 -12.55 14.68
C LYS A 592 24.17 -12.34 16.15
N PRO A 593 23.04 -12.88 16.64
CA PRO A 593 22.87 -12.95 18.08
C PRO A 593 24.07 -13.72 18.60
N ASN A 594 24.62 -13.35 19.77
CA ASN A 594 25.42 -14.31 20.52
C ASN A 594 24.62 -15.62 20.60
N LYS A 595 25.29 -16.78 20.59
CA LYS A 595 24.64 -18.11 20.51
C LYS A 595 23.51 -18.33 21.52
N ASP A 596 23.42 -17.50 22.56
CA ASP A 596 22.44 -17.55 23.64
C ASP A 596 21.31 -16.50 23.56
N GLN A 597 21.24 -15.66 22.52
CA GLN A 597 20.20 -14.64 22.36
C GLN A 597 19.11 -15.07 21.36
N LYS A 598 17.88 -15.19 21.87
CA LYS A 598 16.67 -15.40 21.06
C LYS A 598 16.53 -14.24 20.06
N MET A 599 16.31 -14.55 18.78
CA MET A 599 16.07 -13.51 17.77
C MET A 599 14.84 -12.68 18.15
N PRO A 600 14.91 -11.34 18.11
CA PRO A 600 13.74 -10.51 18.36
C PRO A 600 12.66 -10.77 17.28
N GLU A 601 11.41 -10.89 17.72
CA GLU A 601 10.26 -11.34 16.90
C GLU A 601 10.01 -10.47 15.65
N ASP A 602 10.43 -9.21 15.70
CA ASP A 602 10.27 -8.21 14.65
C ASP A 602 11.19 -8.44 13.44
N PHE A 603 12.40 -8.95 13.63
CA PHE A 603 13.32 -9.26 12.51
C PHE A 603 12.81 -10.37 11.61
N GLN A 604 12.11 -11.34 12.17
CA GLN A 604 11.55 -12.47 11.43
C GLN A 604 10.41 -12.04 10.51
N ILE A 605 9.66 -11.01 10.91
CA ILE A 605 8.54 -10.46 10.14
C ILE A 605 9.01 -9.47 9.08
N ARG A 606 10.03 -8.66 9.38
CA ARG A 606 10.61 -7.69 8.44
C ARG A 606 11.04 -8.34 7.12
N GLY A 607 11.75 -9.46 7.17
CA GLY A 607 12.23 -10.16 5.97
C GLY A 607 11.11 -10.77 5.09
N LEU A 608 9.85 -10.83 5.55
CA LEU A 608 8.73 -11.33 4.74
C LEU A 608 8.28 -10.32 3.66
N TYR A 609 8.53 -9.03 3.86
CA TYR A 609 8.02 -7.96 3.01
C TYR A 609 9.19 -7.13 2.43
N PRO A 610 9.61 -7.38 1.16
CA PRO A 610 10.64 -6.58 0.51
C PRO A 610 10.28 -5.10 0.36
N HIS A 611 9.00 -4.80 0.12
CA HIS A 611 8.46 -3.46 -0.04
C HIS A 611 8.33 -2.69 1.28
N ARG A 612 8.67 -1.39 1.27
CA ARG A 612 8.68 -0.49 2.44
C ARG A 612 7.46 0.44 2.46
N LEU A 613 6.91 0.72 3.65
CA LEU A 613 5.89 1.75 3.89
C LEU A 613 6.40 2.81 4.86
N THR A 614 7.12 3.79 4.33
CA THR A 614 7.94 4.74 5.10
C THR A 614 7.21 5.46 6.24
N GLN A 615 5.94 5.81 6.04
CA GLN A 615 5.19 6.60 7.02
C GLN A 615 4.97 5.88 8.36
N PHE A 616 4.89 4.55 8.36
CA PHE A 616 4.55 3.78 9.57
C PHE A 616 5.76 3.17 10.26
N THR A 617 6.88 3.05 9.55
CA THR A 617 8.16 2.64 10.13
C THR A 617 8.59 3.59 11.24
N ALA A 618 8.78 4.88 10.93
CA ALA A 618 9.25 5.85 11.91
C ALA A 618 8.23 6.07 13.04
N LYS A 619 6.93 6.13 12.72
CA LYS A 619 5.86 6.30 13.71
C LYS A 619 5.77 5.11 14.67
N GLY A 620 5.85 3.88 14.15
CA GLY A 620 5.88 2.68 14.98
C GLY A 620 7.09 2.66 15.92
N LYS A 621 8.29 3.02 15.43
CA LYS A 621 9.50 3.15 16.28
C LYS A 621 9.31 4.20 17.39
N ILE A 622 8.76 5.38 17.05
CA ILE A 622 8.47 6.45 18.02
C ILE A 622 7.53 5.95 19.11
N PHE A 623 6.37 5.39 18.75
CA PHE A 623 5.38 4.97 19.75
C PHE A 623 5.81 3.72 20.54
N ALA A 624 6.62 2.84 19.95
CA ALA A 624 7.29 1.76 20.71
C ALA A 624 8.25 2.34 21.75
N ALA A 625 9.09 3.31 21.38
CA ALA A 625 9.97 4.02 22.30
C ALA A 625 9.18 4.77 23.39
N THR A 626 8.07 5.42 23.02
CA THR A 626 7.14 6.07 23.96
C THR A 626 6.62 5.09 25.01
N CYS A 627 6.15 3.90 24.60
CA CYS A 627 5.67 2.88 25.53
C CYS A 627 6.79 2.43 26.49
N ARG A 628 8.01 2.26 25.98
CA ARG A 628 9.18 1.89 26.79
C ARG A 628 9.53 2.95 27.83
N VAL A 629 9.50 4.22 27.45
CA VAL A 629 9.76 5.34 28.38
C VAL A 629 8.67 5.42 29.45
N ILE A 630 7.39 5.23 29.09
CA ILE A 630 6.29 5.21 30.08
C ILE A 630 6.52 4.10 31.13
N LEU A 631 6.85 2.89 30.69
CA LEU A 631 7.12 1.77 31.60
C LEU A 631 8.39 1.99 32.44
N PHE A 632 9.44 2.54 31.84
CA PHE A 632 10.68 2.91 32.52
C PHE A 632 10.44 3.93 33.65
N LEU A 633 9.66 4.97 33.39
CA LEU A 633 9.32 6.00 34.39
C LEU A 633 8.45 5.44 35.52
N TYR A 634 7.54 4.53 35.21
CA TYR A 634 6.68 3.87 36.19
C TYR A 634 7.47 2.96 37.14
N ASN A 635 8.31 2.07 36.57
CA ASN A 635 9.10 1.13 37.37
C ASN A 635 10.51 0.93 36.80
N TYR A 636 11.40 1.84 37.18
CA TYR A 636 12.81 1.83 36.79
C TYR A 636 13.52 0.50 37.08
N GLU A 637 13.29 -0.11 38.24
CA GLU A 637 13.97 -1.35 38.64
C GLU A 637 13.62 -2.49 37.68
N LYS A 638 12.33 -2.60 37.33
CA LYS A 638 11.83 -3.63 36.40
C LYS A 638 12.21 -3.36 34.94
N TYR A 639 12.30 -2.10 34.53
CA TYR A 639 12.37 -1.69 33.11
C TYR A 639 13.65 -0.94 32.72
N SER A 640 14.68 -0.95 33.57
CA SER A 640 15.98 -0.32 33.28
C SER A 640 16.62 -0.77 31.97
N SER A 641 16.41 -2.04 31.59
CA SER A 641 16.91 -2.63 30.34
C SER A 641 16.29 -2.06 29.07
N TYR A 642 15.19 -1.30 29.16
CA TYR A 642 14.54 -0.71 27.99
C TYR A 642 15.23 0.54 27.46
N TRP A 643 16.06 1.21 28.27
CA TRP A 643 16.69 2.46 27.85
C TRP A 643 17.66 2.30 26.65
N PRO A 644 18.56 1.29 26.62
CA PRO A 644 19.35 1.01 25.43
C PRO A 644 18.52 0.80 24.16
N GLU A 645 17.37 0.12 24.28
CA GLU A 645 16.45 -0.10 23.16
C GLU A 645 15.76 1.19 22.70
N VAL A 646 15.37 2.07 23.63
CA VAL A 646 14.85 3.41 23.31
C VAL A 646 15.89 4.20 22.52
N ALA A 647 17.14 4.24 23.00
CA ALA A 647 18.21 4.94 22.30
C ALA A 647 18.44 4.36 20.89
N TYR A 648 18.40 3.03 20.74
CA TYR A 648 18.49 2.37 19.44
C TYR A 648 17.35 2.79 18.51
N LEU A 649 16.09 2.67 18.94
CA LEU A 649 14.92 3.04 18.14
C LEU A 649 14.93 4.51 17.71
N LEU A 650 15.35 5.42 18.58
CA LEU A 650 15.40 6.86 18.31
C LEU A 650 16.58 7.24 17.40
N ASN A 651 17.73 6.59 17.54
CA ASN A 651 18.87 6.78 16.63
C ASN A 651 18.58 6.22 15.24
N ASP A 652 17.78 5.17 15.16
CA ASP A 652 17.35 4.52 13.92
C ASP A 652 16.13 5.21 13.24
N LEU A 653 15.69 6.37 13.74
CA LEU A 653 14.65 7.18 13.09
C LEU A 653 15.13 7.86 11.81
N HIS A 654 16.43 8.19 11.73
CA HIS A 654 16.96 8.91 10.58
C HIS A 654 17.29 7.98 9.40
N ASP A 655 17.19 6.66 9.51
CA ASP A 655 17.52 5.67 8.45
C ASP A 655 18.85 5.93 7.71
N ALA A 656 19.71 6.79 8.27
CA ALA A 656 20.96 7.23 7.65
C ALA A 656 21.96 6.07 7.52
N GLN A 657 21.68 4.92 8.15
CA GLN A 657 22.49 3.72 8.00
C GLN A 657 21.89 2.68 7.05
N THR A 658 20.65 2.83 6.57
CA THR A 658 19.96 1.79 5.79
C THR A 658 19.97 2.07 4.30
N ILE A 659 19.85 3.33 3.86
CA ILE A 659 20.00 3.62 2.41
C ILE A 659 21.44 3.34 1.95
N ILE A 660 22.41 3.47 2.86
CA ILE A 660 23.83 3.13 2.66
C ILE A 660 24.05 1.62 2.47
N ARG A 661 23.17 0.73 2.97
CA ARG A 661 23.30 -0.72 2.76
C ARG A 661 22.77 -1.18 1.41
N SER A 662 22.10 -0.31 0.64
CA SER A 662 21.94 -0.56 -0.78
C SER A 662 23.30 -0.37 -1.45
N ASN A 663 23.98 -1.47 -1.80
CA ASN A 663 25.20 -1.41 -2.61
C ASN A 663 24.94 -0.87 -4.04
N ASN A 664 23.72 -0.38 -4.31
CA ASN A 664 23.28 0.18 -5.57
C ASN A 664 22.78 1.62 -5.36
N PRO A 665 23.69 2.61 -5.27
CA PRO A 665 23.35 4.03 -5.14
C PRO A 665 22.46 4.57 -6.28
N ASP A 666 22.34 3.82 -7.39
CA ASP A 666 21.44 4.16 -8.50
C ASP A 666 19.96 4.05 -8.13
N TYR A 667 19.58 3.20 -7.18
CA TYR A 667 18.15 2.94 -6.89
C TYR A 667 17.48 4.12 -6.16
N SER A 668 18.14 4.65 -5.13
CA SER A 668 17.62 5.79 -4.37
C SER A 668 18.06 7.14 -4.94
N LEU A 669 18.84 7.14 -6.04
CA LEU A 669 19.57 8.32 -6.54
C LEU A 669 20.34 9.03 -5.41
N GLY A 670 20.94 8.26 -4.51
CA GLY A 670 21.68 8.78 -3.35
C GLY A 670 20.82 9.48 -2.29
N GLN A 671 19.50 9.28 -2.28
CA GLN A 671 18.64 9.79 -1.19
C GLN A 671 19.10 9.20 0.15
N ASN A 672 19.21 10.01 1.20
CA ASN A 672 19.75 9.55 2.49
C ASN A 672 18.67 9.30 3.56
N ARG A 673 17.45 9.82 3.37
CA ARG A 673 16.35 9.68 4.33
C ARG A 673 15.01 9.45 3.65
N TYR A 674 14.18 8.62 4.26
CA TYR A 674 12.83 8.34 3.75
C TYR A 674 11.76 9.30 4.30
N SER A 675 11.86 9.73 5.56
CA SER A 675 10.84 10.56 6.24
C SER A 675 11.29 11.99 6.53
N GLY A 676 12.15 12.57 5.69
CA GLY A 676 12.73 13.90 5.92
C GLY A 676 11.70 15.03 6.10
N HIS A 677 10.48 14.85 5.58
CA HIS A 677 9.39 15.79 5.82
C HIS A 677 9.00 16.03 7.29
N LEU A 678 9.23 15.06 8.17
CA LEU A 678 8.93 15.13 9.61
C LEU A 678 10.19 15.25 10.49
N GLU A 679 11.34 15.58 9.89
CA GLU A 679 12.64 15.60 10.56
C GLU A 679 12.64 16.47 11.83
N GLN A 680 12.03 17.66 11.76
CA GLN A 680 11.95 18.57 12.91
C GLN A 680 11.10 17.97 14.04
N GLN A 681 9.95 17.39 13.71
CA GLN A 681 9.09 16.72 14.68
C GLN A 681 9.80 15.51 15.31
N PHE A 682 10.54 14.73 14.53
CA PHE A 682 11.28 13.57 15.04
C PHE A 682 12.44 13.97 15.95
N LYS A 683 13.19 15.03 15.61
CA LYS A 683 14.20 15.64 16.50
C LYS A 683 13.57 16.10 17.81
N GLY A 684 12.41 16.77 17.75
CA GLY A 684 11.66 17.19 18.93
C GLY A 684 11.24 16.02 19.82
N VAL A 685 10.72 14.94 19.23
CA VAL A 685 10.34 13.72 19.97
C VAL A 685 11.55 13.09 20.64
N LYS A 686 12.68 12.99 19.92
CA LYS A 686 13.91 12.43 20.45
C LYS A 686 14.40 13.22 21.67
N SER A 687 14.54 14.54 21.53
CA SER A 687 14.97 15.42 22.64
C SER A 687 14.03 15.34 23.83
N TYR A 688 12.72 15.30 23.60
CA TYR A 688 11.73 15.14 24.65
C TYR A 688 11.88 13.81 25.39
N LEU A 689 11.90 12.67 24.68
CA LEU A 689 12.03 11.36 25.32
C LEU A 689 13.37 11.20 26.05
N GLU A 690 14.47 11.74 25.51
CA GLU A 690 15.78 11.75 26.17
C GLU A 690 15.77 12.57 27.47
N SER A 691 15.08 13.72 27.48
CA SER A 691 14.92 14.53 28.69
C SER A 691 14.19 13.80 29.82
N GLN A 692 13.36 12.80 29.49
CA GLN A 692 12.65 12.00 30.49
C GLN A 692 13.57 10.99 31.20
N LYS A 693 14.79 10.74 30.72
CA LYS A 693 15.71 9.77 31.35
C LYS A 693 15.97 10.08 32.83
N ASN A 694 16.10 11.37 33.12
CA ASN A 694 16.50 11.88 34.43
C ASN A 694 15.33 12.53 35.17
N SER A 695 14.11 12.51 34.60
CA SER A 695 12.94 12.99 35.32
C SER A 695 12.63 11.98 36.43
N GLY A 696 12.58 12.45 37.68
CA GLY A 696 12.30 11.59 38.83
C GLY A 696 10.94 10.90 38.69
N LYS A 697 10.77 9.75 39.36
CA LYS A 697 9.48 9.04 39.44
C LYS A 697 8.45 10.00 40.05
N SER A 698 7.43 10.38 39.28
CA SER A 698 6.27 11.08 39.85
C SER A 698 4.99 10.71 39.12
N GLY A 699 4.02 10.22 39.89
CA GLY A 699 2.66 9.92 39.44
C GLY A 699 2.34 8.44 39.26
N SER A 700 1.05 8.15 39.09
CA SER A 700 0.56 6.83 38.71
C SER A 700 0.96 6.48 37.27
N LEU A 701 0.86 5.20 36.88
CA LEU A 701 1.14 4.78 35.50
C LEU A 701 0.24 5.52 34.50
N GLU A 702 -1.00 5.78 34.88
CA GLU A 702 -1.97 6.52 34.08
C GLU A 702 -1.54 7.99 33.89
N GLU A 703 -1.10 8.67 34.94
CA GLU A 703 -0.64 10.06 34.89
C GLU A 703 0.60 10.20 33.99
N ILE A 704 1.58 9.30 34.16
CA ILE A 704 2.78 9.26 33.32
C ILE A 704 2.38 9.07 31.86
N ARG A 705 1.58 8.03 31.56
CA ARG A 705 1.09 7.76 30.21
C ARG A 705 0.39 8.98 29.61
N ASN A 706 -0.55 9.58 30.34
CA ASN A 706 -1.34 10.69 29.83
C ASN A 706 -0.48 11.91 29.51
N ARG A 707 0.48 12.24 30.37
CA ARG A 707 1.46 13.30 30.12
C ARG A 707 2.29 13.02 28.88
N ILE A 708 2.98 11.87 28.84
CA ILE A 708 3.89 11.53 27.75
C ILE A 708 3.16 11.47 26.40
N VAL A 709 1.98 10.82 26.34
CA VAL A 709 1.20 10.71 25.10
C VAL A 709 0.72 12.08 24.59
N THR A 710 0.26 12.94 25.50
CA THR A 710 -0.16 14.32 25.16
C THR A 710 0.98 15.10 24.53
N ASP A 711 2.16 15.04 25.15
CA ASP A 711 3.35 15.76 24.70
C ASP A 711 3.84 15.23 23.36
N ILE A 712 3.86 13.90 23.15
CA ILE A 712 4.20 13.31 21.86
C ILE A 712 3.22 13.74 20.75
N PHE A 713 1.91 13.76 21.02
CA PHE A 713 0.94 14.24 20.04
C PHE A 713 1.13 15.71 19.70
N LYS A 714 1.43 16.56 20.68
CA LYS A 714 1.76 17.98 20.47
C LYS A 714 3.00 18.15 19.60
N ILE A 715 4.11 17.47 19.94
CA ILE A 715 5.36 17.57 19.18
C ILE A 715 5.17 17.11 17.73
N LEU A 716 4.46 16.00 17.50
CA LEU A 716 4.20 15.48 16.15
C LEU A 716 3.31 16.41 15.29
N ARG A 717 2.53 17.29 15.92
CA ARG A 717 1.76 18.36 15.25
C ARG A 717 2.58 19.63 15.02
N GLY A 718 3.80 19.71 15.55
CA GLY A 718 4.59 20.94 15.58
C GLY A 718 4.13 21.94 16.65
N ASP A 719 3.36 21.51 17.64
CA ASP A 719 3.03 22.32 18.81
C ASP A 719 4.27 22.44 19.71
N LYS A 720 4.45 23.57 20.41
CA LYS A 720 5.51 23.71 21.42
C LYS A 720 5.10 22.96 22.69
N VAL A 721 6.02 22.16 23.23
CA VAL A 721 5.88 21.41 24.50
C VAL A 721 6.88 21.92 25.51
#